data_AF-A0A0D7VXD0-F1
#
_entry.id   AF-A0A0D7VXD0-F1
#
_cell.length_a   1.000
_cell.length_b   1.000
_cell.length_c   1.000
_cell.angle_alpha   90.00
_cell.angle_beta   90.00
_cell.angle_gamma   90.00
#
_symmetry.space_group_name_H-M   'P 1'
#
loop_
_entity.id
_entity.type
_entity.pdbx_description
1 polymer ?
#
loop_
_entity_poly.entity_id
_entity_poly.type
_entity_poly.pdbx_seq_one_letter_code
_entity_poly.pdbx_strand_id
1 'polypeptide(L)'
;MFSITVGYTQIYSGNLRISSQTEVDDFNYTEITGNLIIIENSATPISNLTALNALVEVGGNVLINNNTLITDLSGLSNLTTIGDDLSFYGNTNLSSLNGLQNLTNVGDVISISNNDALTTLSALNNVTSGVTSVIINGNDALPDLDGFNGLTALPNGVTISYNNGLQTISGFANLQTTETVTINANAITGISGFNNLTTVNSSLTISDNISNLNFLGQLTTIGQDLVLANTSLTSLNGLTNLSTVGGLSLQYNNALISLVGFENITNLSRSLYLFDNPNILSLSGLDNLTTIGDGITLNFNDSLADLSALTNTSVTGNLYVSNNASLTNFDGFQAITQLNSLFVNENQSLVNFTGLSNLATITQYLQINNNVSLTSLAGLNSLNSIGTYLNIDSNTALLSLNGINNLSTIGGHLSINQNNALVSLTGCESLTAINGDVYVKDGALSTISHLNSLTTIGGDLTFICDSLSALTGLEGLTNVPGLLNISNCNTLTDLSGLANVTSVGGELRIGNNEMLSTLTGLESLTSIGGCLTVKGNAMLNNLDGLDNITSIGSCFYGLEGRSKNRLNNIAISIGGLYDYEGNGNLYDLCAISALVASAEVAESEIIIGQNLYNPTYLEVQNTATCANAALSINDIESNSINIYPNPVNQFLNVNVSGLKNLDITTLSIDLYNLEGKLLFTKNLKTSNVNLAELNNGFYFYVLKTPNAVLKRGKVIKN
;
A
#
# COMPACT_ATOMS: atom_id res chain seq x y z
N MET A 1 -28.18 42.83 79.04
CA MET A 1 -26.83 42.23 79.11
C MET A 1 -26.59 41.60 77.75
N PHE A 2 -25.90 42.30 76.85
CA PHE A 2 -25.54 41.78 75.53
C PHE A 2 -24.38 40.79 75.72
N SER A 3 -24.58 39.53 75.39
CA SER A 3 -23.52 38.54 75.27
C SER A 3 -23.09 38.50 73.80
N ILE A 4 -21.97 39.14 73.51
CA ILE A 4 -21.26 38.97 72.24
C ILE A 4 -20.55 37.62 72.34
N THR A 5 -21.09 36.60 71.68
CA THR A 5 -20.36 35.35 71.44
C THR A 5 -19.37 35.63 70.32
N VAL A 6 -18.10 35.80 70.67
CA VAL A 6 -17.00 35.79 69.71
C VAL A 6 -16.91 34.35 69.18
N GLY A 7 -17.47 34.09 68.00
CA GLY A 7 -17.29 32.81 67.32
C GLY A 7 -15.82 32.70 66.90
N TYR A 8 -15.06 31.84 67.56
CA TYR A 8 -13.72 31.48 67.07
C TYR A 8 -13.89 30.74 65.74
N THR A 9 -13.19 31.18 64.70
CA THR A 9 -13.02 30.45 63.44
C THR A 9 -12.44 29.07 63.75
N GLN A 10 -13.22 28.00 63.56
CA GLN A 10 -12.71 26.64 63.72
C GLN A 10 -12.08 26.20 62.40
N ILE A 11 -10.79 25.90 62.44
CA ILE A 11 -10.00 25.46 61.29
C ILE A 11 -9.79 23.95 61.40
N TYR A 12 -10.13 23.20 60.35
CA TYR A 12 -9.77 21.80 60.23
C TYR A 12 -8.39 21.66 59.59
N SER A 13 -7.44 21.07 60.32
CA SER A 13 -6.08 20.82 59.82
C SER A 13 -6.03 19.50 59.05
N GLY A 14 -5.70 19.54 57.75
CA GLY A 14 -5.59 18.37 56.88
C GLY A 14 -6.84 18.08 56.04
N ASN A 15 -6.95 16.84 55.55
CA ASN A 15 -8.02 16.41 54.65
C ASN A 15 -9.25 15.94 55.45
N LEU A 16 -10.40 16.49 55.13
CA LEU A 16 -11.69 16.09 55.69
C LEU A 16 -12.46 15.23 54.69
N ARG A 17 -12.82 14.01 55.10
CA ARG A 17 -13.72 13.14 54.35
C ARG A 17 -15.04 13.01 55.10
N ILE A 18 -16.14 13.33 54.42
CA ILE A 18 -17.52 13.21 54.90
C ILE A 18 -18.21 12.12 54.10
N SER A 19 -18.75 11.11 54.79
CA SER A 19 -19.31 9.89 54.20
C SER A 19 -20.66 9.45 54.75
N SER A 20 -21.22 10.23 55.67
CA SER A 20 -22.53 10.00 56.29
C SER A 20 -23.20 11.33 56.66
N GLN A 21 -24.53 11.31 56.81
CA GLN A 21 -25.27 12.51 57.25
C GLN A 21 -24.87 12.96 58.67
N THR A 22 -24.52 12.03 59.57
CA THR A 22 -24.04 12.39 60.91
C THR A 22 -22.74 13.21 60.86
N GLU A 23 -21.80 12.84 59.98
CA GLU A 23 -20.56 13.61 59.78
C GLU A 23 -20.82 14.99 59.18
N VAL A 24 -21.87 15.15 58.38
CA VAL A 24 -22.35 16.48 57.96
C VAL A 24 -22.90 17.25 59.15
N ASP A 25 -23.80 16.65 59.92
CA ASP A 25 -24.51 17.33 61.02
C ASP A 25 -23.56 17.78 62.14
N ASP A 26 -22.45 17.06 62.35
CA ASP A 26 -21.40 17.38 63.32
C ASP A 26 -20.39 18.44 62.81
N PHE A 27 -20.50 18.88 61.55
CA PHE A 27 -19.59 19.86 60.95
C PHE A 27 -19.71 21.24 61.60
N ASN A 28 -18.57 21.85 61.97
CA ASN A 28 -18.53 23.16 62.65
C ASN A 28 -17.31 24.03 62.26
N TYR A 29 -16.68 23.77 61.11
CA TYR A 29 -15.47 24.46 60.64
C TYR A 29 -15.79 25.61 59.70
N THR A 30 -14.98 26.67 59.72
CA THR A 30 -15.02 27.78 58.76
C THR A 30 -13.99 27.63 57.66
N GLU A 31 -12.96 26.80 57.88
CA GLU A 31 -11.84 26.59 56.97
C GLU A 31 -11.37 25.13 57.05
N ILE A 32 -11.01 24.54 55.92
CA ILE A 32 -10.33 23.25 55.83
C ILE A 32 -9.00 23.49 55.11
N THR A 33 -7.87 23.21 55.76
CA THR A 33 -6.54 23.47 55.15
C THR A 33 -6.14 22.48 54.06
N GLY A 34 -6.77 21.29 54.02
CA GLY A 34 -6.57 20.29 52.97
C GLY A 34 -7.83 20.08 52.13
N ASN A 35 -8.04 18.84 51.68
CA ASN A 35 -9.16 18.48 50.82
C ASN A 35 -10.47 18.33 51.60
N LEU A 36 -11.59 18.74 51.01
CA LEU A 36 -12.94 18.33 51.40
C LEU A 36 -13.45 17.26 50.43
N ILE A 37 -13.74 16.07 50.93
CA ILE A 37 -14.24 14.94 50.14
C ILE A 37 -15.62 14.54 50.67
N ILE A 38 -16.68 14.80 49.92
CA ILE A 38 -18.06 14.40 50.22
C ILE A 38 -18.43 13.25 49.30
N ILE A 39 -18.59 12.07 49.87
CA ILE A 39 -18.83 10.85 49.10
C ILE A 39 -19.69 9.87 49.86
N GLU A 40 -20.76 9.43 49.22
CA GLU A 40 -21.62 8.40 49.78
C GLU A 40 -20.84 7.09 49.92
N ASN A 41 -20.65 6.62 51.15
CA ASN A 41 -19.94 5.36 51.43
C ASN A 41 -20.50 4.59 52.64
N SER A 42 -21.77 4.77 53.01
CA SER A 42 -22.32 4.03 54.15
C SER A 42 -23.84 3.85 54.09
N ALA A 43 -24.35 3.02 55.01
CA ALA A 43 -25.77 2.73 55.20
C ALA A 43 -26.66 3.95 55.51
N THR A 44 -26.08 5.15 55.70
CA THR A 44 -26.79 6.42 55.87
C THR A 44 -26.39 7.42 54.77
N PRO A 45 -27.18 7.51 53.69
CA PRO A 45 -26.93 8.46 52.59
C PRO A 45 -26.89 9.92 53.06
N ILE A 46 -26.05 10.74 52.44
CA ILE A 46 -26.02 12.19 52.64
C ILE A 46 -27.13 12.82 51.80
N SER A 47 -28.04 13.55 52.44
CA SER A 47 -29.23 14.13 51.78
C SER A 47 -29.29 15.65 51.83
N ASN A 48 -28.60 16.28 52.78
CA ASN A 48 -28.50 17.73 52.87
C ASN A 48 -27.13 18.15 53.41
N LEU A 49 -26.65 19.32 52.99
CA LEU A 49 -25.34 19.88 53.36
C LEU A 49 -25.45 21.07 54.33
N THR A 50 -26.63 21.32 54.92
CA THR A 50 -26.94 22.58 55.62
C THR A 50 -25.92 23.00 56.68
N ALA A 51 -25.34 22.03 57.40
CA ALA A 51 -24.35 22.26 58.44
C ALA A 51 -23.03 22.87 57.91
N LEU A 52 -22.71 22.69 56.62
CA LEU A 52 -21.50 23.24 56.01
C LEU A 52 -21.57 24.76 55.80
N ASN A 53 -22.69 25.43 56.10
CA ASN A 53 -22.89 26.85 55.80
C ASN A 53 -21.84 27.77 56.47
N ALA A 54 -21.15 27.31 57.52
CA ALA A 54 -20.05 28.07 58.12
C ALA A 54 -18.76 28.07 57.27
N LEU A 55 -18.60 27.14 56.32
CA LEU A 55 -17.39 26.94 55.52
C LEU A 55 -17.20 28.09 54.52
N VAL A 56 -16.02 28.70 54.56
CA VAL A 56 -15.64 29.84 53.70
C VAL A 56 -14.50 29.48 52.75
N GLU A 57 -13.60 28.59 53.18
CA GLU A 57 -12.38 28.26 52.44
C GLU A 57 -11.98 26.79 52.57
N VAL A 58 -11.55 26.20 51.45
CA VAL A 58 -10.91 24.89 51.37
C VAL A 58 -9.55 25.07 50.69
N GLY A 59 -8.46 24.79 51.41
CA GLY A 59 -7.10 24.98 50.93
C GLY A 59 -6.63 23.96 49.89
N GLY A 60 -7.31 22.81 49.79
CA GLY A 60 -7.08 21.80 48.75
C GLY A 60 -8.29 21.60 47.83
N ASN A 61 -8.53 20.36 47.44
CA ASN A 61 -9.62 19.96 46.55
C ASN A 61 -10.98 19.96 47.25
N VAL A 62 -12.04 20.33 46.53
CA VAL A 62 -13.43 19.99 46.88
C VAL A 62 -13.93 18.91 45.92
N LEU A 63 -14.17 17.72 46.45
CA LEU A 63 -14.65 16.55 45.69
C LEU A 63 -16.02 16.14 46.21
N ILE A 64 -17.08 16.34 45.42
CA ILE A 64 -18.44 15.91 45.76
C ILE A 64 -18.81 14.81 44.77
N ASN A 65 -18.67 13.55 45.19
CA ASN A 65 -18.69 12.41 44.27
C ASN A 65 -19.65 11.30 44.73
N ASN A 66 -20.38 10.73 43.77
CA ASN A 66 -21.25 9.56 43.93
C ASN A 66 -22.31 9.74 45.02
N ASN A 67 -22.87 10.94 45.19
CA ASN A 67 -23.95 11.17 46.15
C ASN A 67 -25.30 11.10 45.45
N THR A 68 -26.08 10.07 45.76
CA THR A 68 -27.35 9.79 45.07
C THR A 68 -28.53 10.61 45.59
N LEU A 69 -28.46 11.19 46.81
CA LEU A 69 -29.58 11.94 47.40
C LEU A 69 -29.36 13.46 47.49
N ILE A 70 -28.15 13.96 47.22
CA ILE A 70 -27.87 15.41 47.27
C ILE A 70 -28.55 16.09 46.07
N THR A 71 -29.46 17.00 46.36
CA THR A 71 -30.17 17.83 45.36
C THR A 71 -29.88 19.33 45.52
N ASP A 72 -29.29 19.73 46.65
CA ASP A 72 -29.08 21.12 47.04
C ASP A 72 -27.69 21.31 47.66
N LEU A 73 -26.95 22.32 47.19
CA LEU A 73 -25.65 22.72 47.71
C LEU A 73 -25.72 24.00 48.56
N SER A 74 -26.89 24.48 48.96
CA SER A 74 -27.06 25.71 49.77
C SER A 74 -26.21 25.76 51.04
N GLY A 75 -25.86 24.58 51.59
CA GLY A 75 -24.88 24.42 52.66
C GLY A 75 -23.48 24.93 52.33
N LEU A 76 -23.13 25.17 51.07
CA LEU A 76 -21.84 25.71 50.65
C LEU A 76 -21.90 27.21 50.31
N SER A 77 -23.01 27.88 50.61
CA SER A 77 -23.27 29.27 50.18
C SER A 77 -22.27 30.30 50.67
N ASN A 78 -21.50 30.05 51.73
CA ASN A 78 -20.43 30.95 52.18
C ASN A 78 -19.04 30.60 51.63
N LEU A 79 -18.89 29.50 50.88
CA LEU A 79 -17.62 29.08 50.28
C LEU A 79 -17.22 30.09 49.19
N THR A 80 -16.04 30.67 49.34
CA THR A 80 -15.51 31.71 48.43
C THR A 80 -14.26 31.27 47.69
N THR A 81 -13.49 30.35 48.28
CA THR A 81 -12.15 29.96 47.81
C THR A 81 -11.95 28.45 47.92
N ILE A 82 -11.47 27.86 46.83
CA ILE A 82 -10.93 26.50 46.75
C ILE A 82 -9.49 26.62 46.26
N GLY A 83 -8.55 26.00 46.98
CA GLY A 83 -7.11 26.14 46.73
C GLY A 83 -6.62 25.33 45.54
N ASP A 84 -7.26 24.20 45.23
CA ASP A 84 -6.92 23.30 44.11
C ASP A 84 -8.18 23.01 43.26
N ASP A 85 -8.58 21.74 43.10
CA ASP A 85 -9.65 21.31 42.19
C ASP A 85 -11.07 21.44 42.78
N LEU A 86 -12.03 21.78 41.93
CA LEU A 86 -13.46 21.60 42.18
C LEU A 86 -13.99 20.47 41.30
N SER A 87 -14.42 19.36 41.91
CA SER A 87 -14.94 18.20 41.19
C SER A 87 -16.33 17.76 41.64
N PHE A 88 -17.20 17.52 40.65
CA PHE A 88 -18.50 16.87 40.81
C PHE A 88 -18.57 15.64 39.91
N TYR A 89 -18.62 14.45 40.51
CA TYR A 89 -18.70 13.21 39.76
C TYR A 89 -19.88 12.34 40.20
N GLY A 90 -20.76 11.93 39.29
CA GLY A 90 -21.73 10.86 39.60
C GLY A 90 -22.83 11.26 40.60
N ASN A 91 -23.16 12.54 40.75
CA ASN A 91 -24.25 12.99 41.64
C ASN A 91 -25.54 13.06 40.83
N THR A 92 -26.14 11.90 40.59
CA THR A 92 -27.21 11.71 39.59
C THR A 92 -28.50 12.49 39.85
N ASN A 93 -28.75 12.93 41.09
CA ASN A 93 -29.93 13.75 41.43
C ASN A 93 -29.61 15.24 41.64
N LEU A 94 -28.35 15.66 41.49
CA LEU A 94 -27.95 17.06 41.63
C LEU A 94 -28.40 17.86 40.40
N SER A 95 -29.38 18.74 40.57
CA SER A 95 -29.99 19.46 39.44
C SER A 95 -29.38 20.83 39.13
N SER A 96 -28.65 21.41 40.08
CA SER A 96 -27.95 22.68 39.93
C SER A 96 -26.77 22.77 40.89
N LEU A 97 -25.81 23.65 40.58
CA LEU A 97 -24.73 24.00 41.50
C LEU A 97 -25.09 25.19 42.43
N ASN A 98 -26.39 25.49 42.58
CA ASN A 98 -26.85 26.55 43.46
C ASN A 98 -26.42 26.28 44.90
N GLY A 99 -25.79 27.28 45.51
CA GLY A 99 -24.99 27.13 46.72
C GLY A 99 -23.53 27.51 46.52
N LEU A 100 -23.05 27.60 45.27
CA LEU A 100 -21.69 28.05 44.96
C LEU A 100 -21.60 29.48 44.42
N GLN A 101 -22.67 30.28 44.52
CA GLN A 101 -22.70 31.62 43.89
C GLN A 101 -21.67 32.61 44.45
N ASN A 102 -21.15 32.38 45.67
CA ASN A 102 -20.12 33.22 46.27
C ASN A 102 -18.69 32.73 45.98
N LEU A 103 -18.53 31.62 45.26
CA LEU A 103 -17.24 31.10 44.85
C LEU A 103 -16.61 32.02 43.81
N THR A 104 -15.39 32.50 44.09
CA THR A 104 -14.67 33.43 43.20
C THR A 104 -13.33 32.87 42.71
N ASN A 105 -12.76 31.92 43.44
CA ASN A 105 -11.47 31.30 43.12
C ASN A 105 -11.53 29.77 43.24
N VAL A 106 -11.03 29.08 42.23
CA VAL A 106 -10.70 27.65 42.22
C VAL A 106 -9.28 27.56 41.67
N GLY A 107 -8.34 26.97 42.39
CA GLY A 107 -6.92 27.12 42.09
C GLY A 107 -6.37 26.27 40.95
N ASP A 108 -7.09 25.24 40.50
CA ASP A 108 -6.65 24.42 39.38
C ASP A 108 -7.81 23.99 38.44
N VAL A 109 -8.36 22.78 38.60
CA VAL A 109 -9.32 22.24 37.63
C VAL A 109 -10.77 22.36 38.12
N ILE A 110 -11.69 22.73 37.22
CA ILE A 110 -13.12 22.49 37.39
C ILE A 110 -13.52 21.27 36.56
N SER A 111 -13.90 20.18 37.22
CA SER A 111 -14.34 18.94 36.57
C SER A 111 -15.76 18.57 36.98
N ILE A 112 -16.70 18.58 36.03
CA ILE A 112 -18.10 18.22 36.26
C ILE A 112 -18.46 17.07 35.33
N SER A 113 -18.65 15.88 35.90
CA SER A 113 -18.80 14.66 35.12
C SER A 113 -19.92 13.75 35.61
N ASN A 114 -20.71 13.19 34.70
CA ASN A 114 -21.77 12.20 35.00
C ASN A 114 -22.77 12.68 36.06
N ASN A 115 -23.24 13.93 35.97
CA ASN A 115 -24.31 14.46 36.81
C ASN A 115 -25.58 14.60 35.95
N ASP A 116 -26.24 13.48 35.69
CA ASP A 116 -27.31 13.36 34.68
C ASP A 116 -28.50 14.31 34.89
N ALA A 117 -28.79 14.75 36.12
CA ALA A 117 -29.86 15.68 36.42
C ALA A 117 -29.45 17.17 36.33
N LEU A 118 -28.16 17.46 36.14
CA LEU A 118 -27.63 18.83 36.23
C LEU A 118 -28.09 19.66 35.03
N THR A 119 -28.78 20.77 35.29
CA THR A 119 -29.43 21.60 34.26
C THR A 119 -28.80 22.98 34.06
N THR A 120 -27.94 23.43 34.99
CA THR A 120 -27.29 24.74 34.88
C THR A 120 -25.97 24.77 35.66
N LEU A 121 -25.02 25.55 35.14
CA LEU A 121 -23.73 25.84 35.77
C LEU A 121 -23.62 27.29 36.24
N SER A 122 -24.68 28.08 36.08
CA SER A 122 -24.73 29.53 36.35
C SER A 122 -24.20 29.98 37.71
N ALA A 123 -24.24 29.09 38.72
CA ALA A 123 -23.67 29.37 40.04
C ALA A 123 -22.15 29.62 40.01
N LEU A 124 -21.44 29.16 38.97
CA LEU A 124 -19.99 29.34 38.81
C LEU A 124 -19.60 30.67 38.14
N ASN A 125 -20.58 31.50 37.74
CA ASN A 125 -20.29 32.73 36.96
C ASN A 125 -19.36 33.74 37.66
N ASN A 126 -19.25 33.68 38.98
CA ASN A 126 -18.39 34.56 39.77
C ASN A 126 -16.95 34.03 39.91
N VAL A 127 -16.67 32.82 39.43
CA VAL A 127 -15.31 32.28 39.38
C VAL A 127 -14.54 33.00 38.27
N THR A 128 -13.50 33.74 38.66
CA THR A 128 -12.75 34.64 37.76
C THR A 128 -11.25 34.40 37.76
N SER A 129 -10.72 33.64 38.73
CA SER A 129 -9.28 33.39 38.88
C SER A 129 -8.97 31.98 39.35
N GLY A 130 -7.71 31.59 39.16
CA GLY A 130 -7.12 30.33 39.59
C GLY A 130 -7.31 29.17 38.61
N VAL A 131 -8.45 29.12 37.93
CA VAL A 131 -8.81 27.96 37.08
C VAL A 131 -7.82 27.82 35.92
N THR A 132 -7.21 26.64 35.80
CA THR A 132 -6.33 26.30 34.69
C THR A 132 -7.04 25.50 33.59
N SER A 133 -8.03 24.68 33.98
CA SER A 133 -8.75 23.78 33.07
C SER A 133 -10.22 23.64 33.43
N VAL A 134 -11.05 23.44 32.41
CA VAL A 134 -12.47 23.09 32.57
C VAL A 134 -12.77 21.81 31.81
N ILE A 135 -13.32 20.83 32.52
CA ILE A 135 -13.69 19.50 31.99
C ILE A 135 -15.18 19.26 32.27
N ILE A 136 -15.98 19.16 31.21
CA ILE A 136 -17.43 18.90 31.28
C ILE A 136 -17.76 17.63 30.50
N ASN A 137 -18.16 16.57 31.22
CA ASN A 137 -18.34 15.26 30.60
C ASN A 137 -19.61 14.50 31.04
N GLY A 138 -20.42 13.99 30.12
CA GLY A 138 -21.52 13.09 30.52
C GLY A 138 -22.63 13.75 31.34
N ASN A 139 -22.87 15.06 31.21
CA ASN A 139 -23.95 15.76 31.92
C ASN A 139 -25.15 15.96 30.98
N ASP A 140 -25.91 14.90 30.78
CA ASP A 140 -26.91 14.80 29.70
C ASP A 140 -28.11 15.75 29.83
N ALA A 141 -28.38 16.33 31.00
CA ALA A 141 -29.44 17.33 31.17
C ALA A 141 -28.97 18.78 30.99
N LEU A 142 -27.67 19.05 30.80
CA LEU A 142 -27.18 20.41 30.59
C LEU A 142 -27.54 20.89 29.18
N PRO A 143 -28.33 21.97 29.02
CA PRO A 143 -28.63 22.53 27.71
C PRO A 143 -27.55 23.49 27.20
N ASP A 144 -26.78 24.10 28.11
CA ASP A 144 -25.75 25.12 27.87
C ASP A 144 -24.70 25.13 29.02
N LEU A 145 -23.57 25.80 28.80
CA LEU A 145 -22.48 26.01 29.76
C LEU A 145 -22.39 27.48 30.23
N ASP A 146 -23.49 28.05 30.72
CA ASP A 146 -23.64 29.47 31.10
C ASP A 146 -22.87 29.94 32.36
N GLY A 147 -21.99 29.10 32.91
CA GLY A 147 -21.33 29.30 34.20
C GLY A 147 -19.91 29.82 34.18
N PHE A 148 -19.28 29.98 33.01
CA PHE A 148 -17.83 30.23 32.91
C PHE A 148 -17.46 31.64 32.44
N ASN A 149 -18.42 32.57 32.44
CA ASN A 149 -18.26 33.89 31.81
C ASN A 149 -17.17 34.75 32.48
N GLY A 150 -16.78 34.45 33.72
CA GLY A 150 -15.70 35.12 34.43
C GLY A 150 -14.29 34.75 33.96
N LEU A 151 -14.13 33.66 33.21
CA LEU A 151 -12.82 33.12 32.85
C LEU A 151 -12.25 33.80 31.59
N THR A 152 -11.02 34.27 31.68
CA THR A 152 -10.30 34.95 30.58
C THR A 152 -9.13 34.14 30.03
N ALA A 153 -8.57 33.21 30.80
CA ALA A 153 -7.52 32.31 30.37
C ALA A 153 -7.66 30.91 30.99
N LEU A 154 -7.28 29.87 30.25
CA LEU A 154 -7.23 28.48 30.70
C LEU A 154 -5.92 27.79 30.25
N PRO A 155 -4.82 27.94 31.02
CA PRO A 155 -3.51 27.39 30.69
C PRO A 155 -3.40 25.88 30.48
N ASN A 156 -4.42 25.11 30.84
CA ASN A 156 -4.46 23.65 30.68
C ASN A 156 -5.62 23.17 29.79
N GLY A 157 -6.48 24.08 29.32
CA GLY A 157 -7.45 23.78 28.25
C GLY A 157 -8.92 23.68 28.66
N VAL A 158 -9.75 23.42 27.64
CA VAL A 158 -11.20 23.17 27.77
C VAL A 158 -11.53 21.83 27.12
N THR A 159 -12.20 20.94 27.84
CA THR A 159 -12.71 19.67 27.30
C THR A 159 -14.21 19.54 27.56
N ILE A 160 -14.99 19.40 26.49
CA ILE A 160 -16.45 19.27 26.55
C ILE A 160 -16.85 18.06 25.72
N SER A 161 -17.26 16.99 26.40
CA SER A 161 -17.45 15.70 25.74
C SER A 161 -18.64 14.90 26.26
N TYR A 162 -19.32 14.16 25.39
CA TYR A 162 -20.37 13.22 25.80
C TYR A 162 -21.55 13.86 26.57
N ASN A 163 -21.90 15.12 26.30
CA ASN A 163 -23.08 15.76 26.92
C ASN A 163 -24.24 15.75 25.91
N ASN A 164 -25.11 14.73 25.99
CA ASN A 164 -26.11 14.46 24.95
C ASN A 164 -27.26 15.47 24.91
N GLY A 165 -27.48 16.25 25.97
CA GLY A 165 -28.47 17.34 25.99
C GLY A 165 -27.90 18.72 25.66
N LEU A 166 -26.58 18.83 25.51
CA LEU A 166 -25.89 20.11 25.33
C LEU A 166 -26.12 20.64 23.93
N GLN A 167 -26.89 21.73 23.80
CA GLN A 167 -27.27 22.30 22.51
C GLN A 167 -26.34 23.44 22.07
N THR A 168 -25.76 24.15 23.03
CA THR A 168 -24.85 25.27 22.81
C THR A 168 -23.80 25.38 23.92
N ILE A 169 -22.78 26.22 23.70
CA ILE A 169 -21.77 26.60 24.68
C ILE A 169 -21.73 28.13 24.71
N SER A 170 -22.18 28.78 25.79
CA SER A 170 -22.17 30.25 25.93
C SER A 170 -21.12 30.80 26.90
N GLY A 171 -20.79 30.06 27.97
CA GLY A 171 -20.03 30.61 29.10
C GLY A 171 -18.57 30.99 28.83
N PHE A 172 -18.00 30.66 27.68
CA PHE A 172 -16.61 31.03 27.37
C PHE A 172 -16.49 32.31 26.54
N ALA A 173 -17.50 33.19 26.55
CA ALA A 173 -17.50 34.40 25.73
C ALA A 173 -16.31 35.35 26.01
N ASN A 174 -15.79 35.37 27.24
CA ASN A 174 -14.67 36.21 27.67
C ASN A 174 -13.29 35.50 27.61
N LEU A 175 -13.25 34.22 27.26
CA LEU A 175 -12.00 33.47 27.16
C LEU A 175 -11.16 34.02 26.02
N GLN A 176 -9.93 34.47 26.32
CA GLN A 176 -9.01 35.08 25.36
C GLN A 176 -7.90 34.12 24.92
N THR A 177 -7.41 33.29 25.84
CA THR A 177 -6.30 32.35 25.61
C THR A 177 -6.55 31.02 26.31
N THR A 178 -6.18 29.92 25.67
CA THR A 178 -6.26 28.58 26.28
C THR A 178 -5.19 27.67 25.69
N GLU A 179 -4.84 26.60 26.39
CA GLU A 179 -3.90 25.61 25.87
C GLU A 179 -4.54 24.78 24.77
N THR A 180 -5.65 24.13 25.08
CA THR A 180 -6.43 23.33 24.13
C THR A 180 -7.91 23.69 24.20
N VAL A 181 -8.63 23.35 23.13
CA VAL A 181 -10.10 23.28 23.14
C VAL A 181 -10.49 21.99 22.45
N THR A 182 -11.21 21.11 23.15
CA THR A 182 -11.73 19.86 22.62
C THR A 182 -13.24 19.79 22.84
N ILE A 183 -13.99 19.71 21.74
CA ILE A 183 -15.45 19.64 21.74
C ILE A 183 -15.85 18.45 20.87
N ASN A 184 -16.40 17.39 21.47
CA ASN A 184 -16.79 16.18 20.74
C ASN A 184 -17.92 15.38 21.42
N ALA A 185 -18.62 14.56 20.63
CA ALA A 185 -19.68 13.68 21.12
C ALA A 185 -20.76 14.42 21.94
N ASN A 186 -21.15 15.64 21.54
CA ASN A 186 -22.28 16.36 22.14
C ASN A 186 -23.40 16.56 21.09
N ALA A 187 -24.58 16.98 21.56
CA ALA A 187 -25.70 17.35 20.67
C ALA A 187 -25.67 18.82 20.21
N ILE A 188 -24.46 19.41 20.16
CA ILE A 188 -24.27 20.83 19.89
C ILE A 188 -24.58 21.12 18.43
N THR A 189 -25.39 22.17 18.18
CA THR A 189 -25.71 22.66 16.83
C THR A 189 -25.19 24.07 16.56
N GLY A 190 -24.76 24.78 17.61
CA GLY A 190 -24.12 26.09 17.53
C GLY A 190 -23.30 26.39 18.78
N ILE A 191 -22.36 27.32 18.68
CA ILE A 191 -21.52 27.77 19.80
C ILE A 191 -21.62 29.29 19.86
N SER A 192 -21.92 29.83 21.04
CA SER A 192 -22.04 31.27 21.31
C SER A 192 -20.98 31.78 22.28
N GLY A 193 -20.08 30.92 22.76
CA GLY A 193 -18.87 31.24 23.53
C GLY A 193 -17.66 31.40 22.63
N PHE A 194 -16.48 31.64 23.21
CA PHE A 194 -15.21 31.84 22.50
C PHE A 194 -15.12 33.06 21.58
N ASN A 195 -16.09 33.97 21.59
CA ASN A 195 -16.09 35.14 20.69
C ASN A 195 -14.86 36.07 20.86
N ASN A 196 -14.21 36.03 22.02
CA ASN A 196 -12.99 36.79 22.31
C ASN A 196 -11.72 35.93 22.27
N LEU A 197 -11.82 34.65 21.89
CA LEU A 197 -10.69 33.72 21.85
C LEU A 197 -9.76 34.14 20.72
N THR A 198 -8.52 34.49 21.08
CA THR A 198 -7.51 34.96 20.13
C THR A 198 -6.43 33.91 19.88
N THR A 199 -6.15 33.07 20.88
CA THR A 199 -5.03 32.11 20.87
C THR A 199 -5.42 30.78 21.50
N VAL A 200 -5.13 29.69 20.80
CA VAL A 200 -5.04 28.32 21.33
C VAL A 200 -3.58 27.90 21.22
N ASN A 201 -2.87 27.71 22.34
CA ASN A 201 -1.42 27.46 22.29
C ASN A 201 -1.05 26.10 21.69
N SER A 202 -1.96 25.13 21.78
CA SER A 202 -1.80 23.77 21.27
C SER A 202 -2.87 23.51 20.21
N SER A 203 -3.71 22.48 20.35
CA SER A 203 -4.71 22.09 19.34
C SER A 203 -6.12 22.57 19.66
N LEU A 204 -6.86 22.90 18.60
CA LEU A 204 -8.31 23.13 18.61
C LEU A 204 -8.98 21.98 17.86
N THR A 205 -9.80 21.19 18.56
CA THR A 205 -10.55 20.06 18.00
C THR A 205 -12.05 20.27 18.18
N ILE A 206 -12.78 20.29 17.06
CA ILE A 206 -14.24 20.31 17.06
C ILE A 206 -14.73 19.14 16.19
N SER A 207 -15.41 18.20 16.83
CA SER A 207 -15.93 16.99 16.20
C SER A 207 -17.45 16.81 16.32
N ASP A 208 -18.17 17.90 16.61
CA ASP A 208 -19.62 17.93 16.77
C ASP A 208 -20.32 18.54 15.55
N ASN A 209 -21.64 18.37 15.48
CA ASN A 209 -22.46 18.70 14.32
C ASN A 209 -22.77 20.20 14.16
N ILE A 210 -21.77 21.06 14.36
CA ILE A 210 -21.89 22.51 14.19
C ILE A 210 -21.98 22.92 12.72
N SER A 211 -22.68 24.02 12.43
CA SER A 211 -22.95 24.48 11.06
C SER A 211 -22.09 25.67 10.59
N ASN A 212 -21.50 26.42 11.52
CA ASN A 212 -20.65 27.58 11.23
C ASN A 212 -19.61 27.78 12.35
N LEU A 213 -18.57 28.58 12.06
CA LEU A 213 -17.46 28.89 12.97
C LEU A 213 -17.42 30.36 13.40
N ASN A 214 -18.50 31.13 13.26
CA ASN A 214 -18.47 32.60 13.45
C ASN A 214 -17.99 33.03 14.85
N PHE A 215 -18.15 32.16 15.84
CA PHE A 215 -17.66 32.34 17.21
C PHE A 215 -16.13 32.35 17.33
N LEU A 216 -15.39 31.93 16.30
CA LEU A 216 -13.92 32.00 16.26
C LEU A 216 -13.39 33.24 15.53
N GLY A 217 -14.25 34.24 15.27
CA GLY A 217 -13.88 35.40 14.45
C GLY A 217 -12.72 36.26 14.97
N GLN A 218 -12.25 36.08 16.21
CA GLN A 218 -11.06 36.75 16.77
C GLN A 218 -9.83 35.85 16.83
N LEU A 219 -9.95 34.58 16.47
CA LEU A 219 -8.88 33.59 16.57
C LEU A 219 -7.81 33.89 15.52
N THR A 220 -6.57 34.07 15.97
CA THR A 220 -5.42 34.38 15.10
C THR A 220 -4.36 33.28 15.10
N THR A 221 -4.29 32.52 16.19
CA THR A 221 -3.21 31.56 16.45
C THR A 221 -3.74 30.25 17.01
N ILE A 222 -3.32 29.13 16.40
CA ILE A 222 -3.40 27.77 16.91
C ILE A 222 -1.97 27.21 16.88
N GLY A 223 -1.34 26.92 18.02
CA GLY A 223 0.08 26.56 18.01
C GLY A 223 0.38 25.17 17.42
N GLN A 224 -0.59 24.26 17.44
CA GLN A 224 -0.51 22.94 16.80
C GLN A 224 -1.59 22.77 15.74
N ASP A 225 -2.45 21.76 15.88
CA ASP A 225 -3.36 21.35 14.81
C ASP A 225 -4.76 21.93 15.01
N LEU A 226 -5.34 22.46 13.93
CA LEU A 226 -6.78 22.67 13.81
C LEU A 226 -7.41 21.39 13.28
N VAL A 227 -8.27 20.76 14.08
CA VAL A 227 -9.00 19.55 13.71
C VAL A 227 -10.49 19.87 13.66
N LEU A 228 -11.07 19.75 12.46
CA LEU A 228 -12.50 19.89 12.22
C LEU A 228 -13.00 18.57 11.62
N ALA A 229 -13.78 17.83 12.38
CA ALA A 229 -14.20 16.49 11.99
C ALA A 229 -15.71 16.25 12.13
N ASN A 230 -16.34 15.51 11.23
CA ASN A 230 -17.76 15.10 11.37
C ASN A 230 -18.73 16.27 11.65
N THR A 231 -18.47 17.43 11.05
CA THR A 231 -19.30 18.61 11.29
C THR A 231 -20.38 18.77 10.20
N SER A 232 -21.39 19.59 10.47
CA SER A 232 -22.32 20.10 9.45
C SER A 232 -21.82 21.42 8.83
N LEU A 233 -20.52 21.70 8.90
CA LEU A 233 -19.95 22.96 8.42
C LEU A 233 -20.18 23.12 6.93
N THR A 234 -20.71 24.29 6.56
CA THR A 234 -20.89 24.70 5.15
C THR A 234 -19.83 25.70 4.71
N SER A 235 -19.11 26.32 5.65
CA SER A 235 -18.12 27.36 5.41
C SER A 235 -17.15 27.51 6.58
N LEU A 236 -15.95 28.02 6.31
CA LEU A 236 -14.90 28.34 7.28
C LEU A 236 -14.76 29.85 7.57
N ASN A 237 -15.69 30.71 7.12
CA ASN A 237 -15.57 32.19 7.22
C ASN A 237 -15.27 32.73 8.64
N GLY A 238 -15.61 31.98 9.69
CA GLY A 238 -15.27 32.31 11.06
C GLY A 238 -13.77 32.27 11.38
N LEU A 239 -12.94 31.74 10.48
CA LEU A 239 -11.49 31.58 10.65
C LEU A 239 -10.67 32.57 9.82
N THR A 240 -11.30 33.56 9.19
CA THR A 240 -10.61 34.51 8.30
C THR A 240 -9.46 35.27 8.97
N ASN A 241 -9.42 35.41 10.29
CA ASN A 241 -8.32 36.04 11.03
C ASN A 241 -7.18 35.08 11.43
N LEU A 242 -7.37 33.77 11.23
CA LEU A 242 -6.36 32.75 11.54
C LEU A 242 -5.19 32.90 10.58
N SER A 243 -4.01 33.18 11.14
CA SER A 243 -2.78 33.40 10.37
C SER A 243 -1.65 32.47 10.77
N THR A 244 -1.67 31.96 12.00
CA THR A 244 -0.70 31.00 12.51
C THR A 244 -1.41 29.71 12.90
N VAL A 245 -1.10 28.62 12.22
CA VAL A 245 -1.53 27.27 12.58
C VAL A 245 -0.43 26.26 12.23
N GLY A 246 -0.24 25.24 13.07
CA GLY A 246 0.72 24.18 12.81
C GLY A 246 0.27 23.30 11.63
N GLY A 247 -0.89 22.67 11.76
CA GLY A 247 -1.48 21.79 10.75
C GLY A 247 -2.98 21.96 10.61
N LEU A 248 -3.49 21.62 9.42
CA LEU A 248 -4.92 21.63 9.11
C LEU A 248 -5.41 20.20 8.89
N SER A 249 -6.40 19.77 9.67
CA SER A 249 -7.01 18.45 9.56
C SER A 249 -8.52 18.56 9.43
N LEU A 250 -9.02 18.44 8.20
CA LEU A 250 -10.45 18.44 7.86
C LEU A 250 -10.86 17.01 7.51
N GLN A 251 -11.76 16.43 8.31
CA GLN A 251 -12.18 15.04 8.18
C GLN A 251 -13.70 14.90 8.15
N TYR A 252 -14.26 14.15 7.21
CA TYR A 252 -15.70 13.83 7.21
C TYR A 252 -16.64 15.06 7.19
N ASN A 253 -16.23 16.18 6.57
CA ASN A 253 -17.05 17.40 6.51
C ASN A 253 -17.85 17.45 5.22
N ASN A 254 -18.86 16.58 5.13
CA ASN A 254 -19.62 16.34 3.90
C ASN A 254 -20.37 17.58 3.36
N ALA A 255 -20.67 18.57 4.19
CA ALA A 255 -21.36 19.80 3.75
C ALA A 255 -20.40 20.91 3.30
N LEU A 256 -19.09 20.75 3.52
CA LEU A 256 -18.08 21.77 3.23
C LEU A 256 -17.71 21.74 1.74
N ILE A 257 -17.78 22.91 1.10
CA ILE A 257 -17.57 23.05 -0.35
C ILE A 257 -16.29 23.79 -0.73
N SER A 258 -15.69 24.51 0.22
CA SER A 258 -14.59 25.44 -0.03
C SER A 258 -13.74 25.64 1.23
N LEU A 259 -12.45 25.98 1.02
CA LEU A 259 -11.51 26.33 2.09
C LEU A 259 -11.42 27.86 2.35
N VAL A 260 -12.29 28.66 1.72
CA VAL A 260 -12.47 30.10 2.00
C VAL A 260 -12.77 30.27 3.49
N GLY A 261 -11.97 31.11 4.14
CA GLY A 261 -11.78 31.17 5.58
C GLY A 261 -10.31 30.97 6.01
N PHE A 262 -9.46 30.39 5.17
CA PHE A 262 -8.04 30.15 5.44
C PHE A 262 -7.07 31.12 4.76
N GLU A 263 -7.55 32.22 4.19
CA GLU A 263 -6.80 33.09 3.28
C GLU A 263 -5.58 33.77 3.92
N ASN A 264 -5.57 33.93 5.24
CA ASN A 264 -4.48 34.56 5.98
C ASN A 264 -3.41 33.59 6.47
N ILE A 265 -3.58 32.29 6.25
CA ILE A 265 -2.59 31.27 6.58
C ILE A 265 -1.49 31.27 5.50
N THR A 266 -0.25 31.51 5.92
CA THR A 266 0.91 31.60 5.00
C THR A 266 1.86 30.42 5.11
N ASN A 267 1.83 29.69 6.22
CA ASN A 267 2.72 28.56 6.50
C ASN A 267 2.00 27.52 7.35
N LEU A 268 2.23 26.24 7.07
CA LEU A 268 1.94 25.12 7.95
C LEU A 268 3.26 24.49 8.39
N SER A 269 3.54 24.47 9.69
CA SER A 269 4.74 23.79 10.21
C SER A 269 4.59 22.26 10.22
N ARG A 270 3.35 21.76 10.07
CA ARG A 270 2.98 20.34 10.07
C ARG A 270 2.29 20.00 8.74
N SER A 271 1.19 19.25 8.76
CA SER A 271 0.54 18.70 7.56
C SER A 271 -0.71 19.46 7.14
N LEU A 272 -1.03 19.35 5.84
CA LEU A 272 -2.39 19.52 5.32
C LEU A 272 -3.04 18.14 5.16
N TYR A 273 -4.11 17.88 5.89
CA TYR A 273 -4.83 16.62 5.89
C TYR A 273 -6.30 16.85 5.52
N LEU A 274 -6.68 16.49 4.30
CA LEU A 274 -8.06 16.51 3.81
C LEU A 274 -8.52 15.06 3.58
N PHE A 275 -9.39 14.57 4.45
CA PHE A 275 -9.91 13.20 4.41
C PHE A 275 -11.43 13.20 4.35
N ASP A 276 -12.01 12.54 3.35
CA ASP A 276 -13.47 12.34 3.25
C ASP A 276 -14.24 13.67 3.32
N ASN A 277 -13.88 14.61 2.43
CA ASN A 277 -14.61 15.87 2.24
C ASN A 277 -15.13 15.90 0.79
N PRO A 278 -16.17 15.12 0.47
CA PRO A 278 -16.54 14.79 -0.90
C PRO A 278 -16.98 15.98 -1.77
N ASN A 279 -17.34 17.12 -1.16
CA ASN A 279 -17.87 18.29 -1.86
C ASN A 279 -16.86 19.45 -2.02
N ILE A 280 -15.64 19.33 -1.50
CA ILE A 280 -14.60 20.34 -1.71
C ILE A 280 -14.13 20.28 -3.17
N LEU A 281 -14.33 21.37 -3.92
CA LEU A 281 -14.02 21.42 -5.36
C LEU A 281 -12.56 21.78 -5.65
N SER A 282 -11.98 22.64 -4.80
CA SER A 282 -10.64 23.19 -4.99
C SER A 282 -9.99 23.50 -3.64
N LEU A 283 -8.68 23.71 -3.66
CA LEU A 283 -7.92 24.21 -2.52
C LEU A 283 -7.98 25.73 -2.34
N SER A 284 -8.83 26.44 -3.10
CA SER A 284 -9.00 27.89 -2.97
C SER A 284 -9.40 28.29 -1.55
N GLY A 285 -8.75 29.34 -1.05
CA GLY A 285 -8.67 29.68 0.37
C GLY A 285 -7.26 29.45 0.93
N LEU A 286 -6.44 28.59 0.30
CA LEU A 286 -5.04 28.36 0.66
C LEU A 286 -4.04 29.09 -0.27
N ASP A 287 -4.50 30.05 -1.05
CA ASP A 287 -3.74 30.70 -2.13
C ASP A 287 -2.46 31.44 -1.67
N ASN A 288 -2.41 31.83 -0.39
CA ASN A 288 -1.28 32.53 0.22
C ASN A 288 -0.30 31.59 0.94
N LEU A 289 -0.54 30.28 0.91
CA LEU A 289 0.33 29.31 1.53
C LEU A 289 1.66 29.23 0.78
N THR A 290 2.76 29.18 1.52
CA THR A 290 4.12 29.16 0.96
C THR A 290 4.91 27.94 1.39
N THR A 291 4.63 27.38 2.56
CA THR A 291 5.29 26.15 3.04
C THR A 291 4.33 25.21 3.76
N ILE A 292 4.55 23.90 3.57
CA ILE A 292 3.97 22.82 4.37
C ILE A 292 5.11 21.92 4.85
N GLY A 293 5.20 21.70 6.17
CA GLY A 293 6.32 21.01 6.81
C GLY A 293 6.32 19.48 6.67
N ASP A 294 5.26 18.81 7.11
CA ASP A 294 5.26 17.34 7.25
C ASP A 294 4.70 16.59 6.02
N GLY A 295 3.90 17.29 5.21
CA GLY A 295 3.37 16.77 3.96
C GLY A 295 1.90 17.07 3.72
N ILE A 296 1.38 16.50 2.65
CA ILE A 296 -0.01 16.64 2.23
C ILE A 296 -0.63 15.26 2.13
N THR A 297 -1.82 15.11 2.72
CA THR A 297 -2.72 13.97 2.48
C THR A 297 -4.04 14.47 1.91
N LEU A 298 -4.35 14.08 0.68
CA LEU A 298 -5.63 14.28 0.01
C LEU A 298 -6.25 12.90 -0.22
N ASN A 299 -7.20 12.52 0.63
CA ASN A 299 -7.84 11.21 0.55
C ASN A 299 -9.37 11.30 0.57
N PHE A 300 -10.05 10.56 -0.31
CA PHE A 300 -11.52 10.53 -0.38
C PHE A 300 -12.16 11.92 -0.56
N ASN A 301 -11.58 12.79 -1.39
CA ASN A 301 -12.19 14.10 -1.73
C ASN A 301 -12.69 14.05 -3.17
N ASP A 302 -13.80 13.34 -3.38
CA ASP A 302 -14.28 12.96 -4.72
C ASP A 302 -14.44 14.12 -5.71
N SER A 303 -14.87 15.30 -5.25
CA SER A 303 -15.06 16.47 -6.10
C SER A 303 -13.82 17.35 -6.26
N LEU A 304 -12.72 17.06 -5.56
CA LEU A 304 -11.50 17.86 -5.62
C LEU A 304 -10.85 17.73 -6.99
N ALA A 305 -10.85 18.82 -7.75
CA ALA A 305 -10.32 18.85 -9.12
C ALA A 305 -9.21 19.89 -9.31
N ASP A 306 -9.14 20.90 -8.44
CA ASP A 306 -8.26 22.05 -8.61
C ASP A 306 -7.33 22.23 -7.39
N LEU A 307 -6.03 22.07 -7.62
CA LEU A 307 -4.98 22.25 -6.61
C LEU A 307 -4.23 23.58 -6.76
N SER A 308 -4.64 24.46 -7.70
CA SER A 308 -3.88 25.62 -8.14
C SER A 308 -3.55 26.64 -7.04
N ALA A 309 -4.34 26.67 -5.97
CA ALA A 309 -4.06 27.46 -4.78
C ALA A 309 -2.67 27.17 -4.18
N LEU A 310 -2.10 25.97 -4.42
CA LEU A 310 -0.80 25.58 -3.89
C LEU A 310 0.38 25.82 -4.84
N THR A 311 0.18 26.50 -5.97
CA THR A 311 1.21 26.66 -7.03
C THR A 311 2.56 27.16 -6.51
N ASN A 312 2.56 28.01 -5.48
CA ASN A 312 3.76 28.59 -4.87
C ASN A 312 4.16 27.94 -3.53
N THR A 313 3.54 26.81 -3.17
CA THR A 313 3.73 26.15 -1.88
C THR A 313 4.83 25.10 -1.96
N SER A 314 5.93 25.34 -1.24
CA SER A 314 6.94 24.31 -0.99
C SER A 314 6.39 23.28 0.00
N VAL A 315 6.50 22.01 -0.34
CA VAL A 315 6.09 20.90 0.55
C VAL A 315 7.33 20.12 0.91
N THR A 316 7.61 20.00 2.21
CA THR A 316 8.54 19.00 2.72
C THR A 316 7.74 17.78 3.20
N GLY A 317 8.36 16.60 3.20
CA GLY A 317 7.70 15.38 3.65
C GLY A 317 6.98 14.60 2.54
N ASN A 318 5.85 13.98 2.89
CA ASN A 318 5.17 13.03 2.01
C ASN A 318 4.01 13.68 1.24
N LEU A 319 3.74 13.17 0.04
CA LEU A 319 2.53 13.49 -0.74
C LEU A 319 1.70 12.22 -0.92
N TYR A 320 0.57 12.15 -0.22
CA TYR A 320 -0.42 11.07 -0.31
C TYR A 320 -1.66 11.58 -1.02
N VAL A 321 -1.91 11.11 -2.24
CA VAL A 321 -3.07 11.50 -3.04
C VAL A 321 -3.82 10.25 -3.46
N SER A 322 -4.94 9.97 -2.79
CA SER A 322 -5.72 8.78 -3.08
C SER A 322 -7.22 9.01 -3.09
N ASN A 323 -7.96 8.25 -3.89
CA ASN A 323 -9.42 8.33 -3.92
C ASN A 323 -9.95 9.77 -4.15
N ASN A 324 -9.35 10.53 -5.07
CA ASN A 324 -9.89 11.83 -5.49
C ASN A 324 -10.43 11.69 -6.91
N ALA A 325 -11.70 11.28 -7.03
CA ALA A 325 -12.30 10.84 -8.29
C ALA A 325 -12.24 11.89 -9.41
N SER A 326 -12.30 13.18 -9.09
CA SER A 326 -12.29 14.29 -10.05
C SER A 326 -10.90 14.84 -10.38
N LEU A 327 -9.84 14.40 -9.67
CA LEU A 327 -8.50 14.93 -9.86
C LEU A 327 -7.91 14.40 -11.17
N THR A 328 -7.46 15.29 -12.06
CA THR A 328 -6.97 14.92 -13.41
C THR A 328 -5.46 15.04 -13.58
N ASN A 329 -4.81 15.88 -12.78
CA ASN A 329 -3.37 16.09 -12.73
C ASN A 329 -2.97 16.71 -11.37
N PHE A 330 -1.76 17.23 -11.25
CA PHE A 330 -1.21 17.85 -10.05
C PHE A 330 -0.93 19.35 -10.24
N ASP A 331 -1.66 20.03 -11.15
CA ASP A 331 -1.50 21.46 -11.41
C ASP A 331 -1.81 22.25 -10.12
N GLY A 332 -0.75 22.80 -9.52
CA GLY A 332 -0.76 23.31 -8.16
C GLY A 332 0.45 22.87 -7.35
N PHE A 333 1.22 21.87 -7.81
CA PHE A 333 2.42 21.40 -7.10
C PHE A 333 3.76 21.78 -7.73
N GLN A 334 3.78 22.89 -8.49
CA GLN A 334 4.95 23.31 -9.27
C GLN A 334 6.15 23.69 -8.41
N ALA A 335 5.93 24.11 -7.16
CA ALA A 335 7.00 24.44 -6.22
C ALA A 335 7.65 23.21 -5.55
N ILE A 336 7.09 22.01 -5.69
CA ILE A 336 7.65 20.80 -5.09
C ILE A 336 8.90 20.35 -5.87
N THR A 337 10.04 20.31 -5.19
CA THR A 337 11.34 19.89 -5.76
C THR A 337 11.86 18.58 -5.16
N GLN A 338 11.43 18.24 -3.96
CA GLN A 338 11.81 17.03 -3.26
C GLN A 338 10.64 16.53 -2.41
N LEU A 339 10.47 15.21 -2.34
CA LEU A 339 9.54 14.55 -1.41
C LEU A 339 10.26 13.43 -0.66
N ASN A 340 9.74 13.08 0.50
CA ASN A 340 10.07 11.82 1.16
C ASN A 340 9.46 10.67 0.37
N SER A 341 8.14 10.67 0.21
CA SER A 341 7.40 9.66 -0.52
C SER A 341 6.30 10.29 -1.37
N LEU A 342 5.99 9.68 -2.51
CA LEU A 342 4.85 10.01 -3.35
C LEU A 342 3.98 8.77 -3.53
N PHE A 343 2.76 8.83 -3.01
CA PHE A 343 1.78 7.76 -3.08
C PHE A 343 0.54 8.25 -3.82
N VAL A 344 0.26 7.64 -4.97
CA VAL A 344 -0.84 8.02 -5.86
C VAL A 344 -1.69 6.79 -6.15
N ASN A 345 -2.86 6.70 -5.53
CA ASN A 345 -3.70 5.50 -5.60
C ASN A 345 -5.18 5.80 -5.86
N GLU A 346 -5.81 5.04 -6.77
CA GLU A 346 -7.28 5.10 -6.96
C GLU A 346 -7.83 6.51 -7.34
N ASN A 347 -7.06 7.32 -8.08
CA ASN A 347 -7.57 8.57 -8.63
C ASN A 347 -8.12 8.30 -10.04
N GLN A 348 -9.41 8.00 -10.12
CA GLN A 348 -10.08 7.48 -11.32
C GLN A 348 -9.92 8.36 -12.57
N SER A 349 -9.89 9.69 -12.42
CA SER A 349 -9.76 10.65 -13.54
C SER A 349 -8.32 11.13 -13.79
N LEU A 350 -7.33 10.65 -13.03
CA LEU A 350 -5.95 11.11 -13.15
C LEU A 350 -5.36 10.65 -14.48
N VAL A 351 -4.90 11.59 -15.31
CA VAL A 351 -4.40 11.31 -16.67
C VAL A 351 -2.88 11.37 -16.75
N ASN A 352 -2.25 12.23 -15.95
CA ASN A 352 -0.80 12.45 -15.91
C ASN A 352 -0.36 13.16 -14.61
N PHE A 353 0.94 13.44 -14.50
CA PHE A 353 1.58 14.08 -13.35
C PHE A 353 1.92 15.57 -13.59
N THR A 354 1.28 16.23 -14.57
CA THR A 354 1.52 17.66 -14.85
C THR A 354 1.30 18.46 -13.56
N GLY A 355 2.20 19.41 -13.31
CA GLY A 355 2.29 20.14 -12.05
C GLY A 355 3.47 19.70 -11.18
N LEU A 356 4.00 18.48 -11.33
CA LEU A 356 5.18 18.00 -10.58
C LEU A 356 6.51 18.13 -11.34
N SER A 357 6.58 19.02 -12.35
CA SER A 357 7.71 19.10 -13.30
C SER A 357 9.05 19.44 -12.67
N ASN A 358 9.06 19.98 -11.46
CA ASN A 358 10.27 20.36 -10.73
C ASN A 358 10.69 19.32 -9.68
N LEU A 359 9.92 18.24 -9.48
CA LEU A 359 10.24 17.18 -8.54
C LEU A 359 11.47 16.42 -9.00
N ALA A 360 12.61 16.67 -8.35
CA ALA A 360 13.91 16.12 -8.72
C ALA A 360 14.26 14.84 -7.95
N THR A 361 13.77 14.69 -6.72
CA THR A 361 14.15 13.58 -5.84
C THR A 361 12.99 13.11 -4.98
N ILE A 362 12.83 11.79 -4.89
CA ILE A 362 11.99 11.12 -3.90
C ILE A 362 12.91 10.30 -3.00
N THR A 363 13.10 10.70 -1.75
CA THR A 363 14.15 10.11 -0.88
C THR A 363 13.78 8.73 -0.34
N GLN A 364 12.51 8.35 -0.39
CA GLN A 364 12.00 7.03 -0.06
C GLN A 364 11.36 6.41 -1.30
N TYR A 365 10.03 6.32 -1.37
CA TYR A 365 9.35 5.52 -2.39
C TYR A 365 8.37 6.31 -3.27
N LEU A 366 8.18 5.80 -4.48
CA LEU A 366 7.14 6.22 -5.42
C LEU A 366 6.20 5.04 -5.67
N GLN A 367 4.93 5.21 -5.33
CA GLN A 367 3.85 4.25 -5.62
C GLN A 367 2.79 4.89 -6.48
N ILE A 368 2.50 4.28 -7.63
CA ILE A 368 1.49 4.73 -8.59
C ILE A 368 0.59 3.53 -8.88
N ASN A 369 -0.56 3.48 -8.22
CA ASN A 369 -1.39 2.29 -8.20
C ASN A 369 -2.84 2.59 -8.60
N ASN A 370 -3.49 1.71 -9.36
CA ASN A 370 -4.95 1.76 -9.59
C ASN A 370 -5.48 3.11 -10.16
N ASN A 371 -4.69 3.86 -10.93
CA ASN A 371 -5.15 5.09 -11.59
C ASN A 371 -5.58 4.74 -13.03
N VAL A 372 -6.81 4.28 -13.18
CA VAL A 372 -7.30 3.63 -14.42
C VAL A 372 -7.29 4.52 -15.66
N SER A 373 -7.31 5.85 -15.51
CA SER A 373 -7.24 6.81 -16.63
C SER A 373 -5.82 7.32 -16.90
N LEU A 374 -4.81 6.88 -16.14
CA LEU A 374 -3.44 7.35 -16.24
C LEU A 374 -2.83 6.82 -17.53
N THR A 375 -2.46 7.73 -18.45
CA THR A 375 -1.92 7.36 -19.77
C THR A 375 -0.41 7.56 -19.88
N SER A 376 0.16 8.42 -19.03
CA SER A 376 1.60 8.72 -18.98
C SER A 376 2.02 9.24 -17.61
N LEU A 377 3.32 9.23 -17.34
CA LEU A 377 3.93 9.86 -16.16
C LEU A 377 4.38 11.30 -16.44
N ALA A 378 3.91 11.89 -17.55
CA ALA A 378 4.30 13.22 -17.98
C ALA A 378 4.08 14.23 -16.85
N GLY A 379 5.12 15.01 -16.56
CA GLY A 379 5.16 15.87 -15.37
C GLY A 379 6.17 15.42 -14.34
N LEU A 380 6.70 14.19 -14.38
CA LEU A 380 7.82 13.77 -13.52
C LEU A 380 9.21 14.00 -14.15
N ASN A 381 9.30 14.86 -15.16
CA ASN A 381 10.46 14.93 -16.07
C ASN A 381 11.78 15.32 -15.38
N SER A 382 11.76 15.95 -14.22
CA SER A 382 12.98 16.29 -13.47
C SER A 382 13.42 15.20 -12.50
N LEU A 383 12.61 14.15 -12.29
CA LEU A 383 12.86 13.12 -11.29
C LEU A 383 14.12 12.34 -11.67
N ASN A 384 15.16 12.46 -10.86
CA ASN A 384 16.49 11.90 -11.12
C ASN A 384 16.79 10.69 -10.25
N SER A 385 16.24 10.63 -9.03
CA SER A 385 16.48 9.52 -8.11
C SER A 385 15.27 9.20 -7.23
N ILE A 386 15.12 7.90 -6.96
CA ILE A 386 14.18 7.33 -5.98
C ILE A 386 15.01 6.55 -4.97
N GLY A 387 14.82 6.80 -3.67
CA GLY A 387 15.67 6.27 -2.62
C GLY A 387 15.51 4.78 -2.32
N THR A 388 14.27 4.25 -2.36
CA THR A 388 14.01 2.86 -1.96
C THR A 388 13.29 2.04 -3.03
N TYR A 389 12.09 2.40 -3.47
CA TYR A 389 11.43 1.60 -4.51
C TYR A 389 10.47 2.41 -5.37
N LEU A 390 10.31 1.94 -6.61
CA LEU A 390 9.33 2.40 -7.59
C LEU A 390 8.34 1.27 -7.86
N ASN A 391 7.08 1.47 -7.50
CA ASN A 391 6.00 0.54 -7.83
C ASN A 391 4.97 1.23 -8.74
N ILE A 392 4.73 0.63 -9.91
CA ILE A 392 3.72 1.07 -10.87
C ILE A 392 2.80 -0.12 -11.12
N ASP A 393 1.64 -0.11 -10.48
CA ASP A 393 0.74 -1.27 -10.46
C ASP A 393 -0.69 -0.91 -10.91
N SER A 394 -1.31 -1.76 -11.72
CA SER A 394 -2.74 -1.66 -12.03
C SER A 394 -3.18 -0.33 -12.67
N ASN A 395 -2.30 0.35 -13.43
CA ASN A 395 -2.66 1.54 -14.21
C ASN A 395 -3.01 1.13 -15.64
N THR A 396 -4.22 0.62 -15.82
CA THR A 396 -4.61 -0.14 -17.02
C THR A 396 -4.59 0.64 -18.34
N ALA A 397 -4.59 1.98 -18.32
CA ALA A 397 -4.47 2.83 -19.50
C ALA A 397 -3.04 3.34 -19.78
N LEU A 398 -2.06 2.98 -18.95
CA LEU A 398 -0.70 3.49 -19.04
C LEU A 398 0.01 2.90 -20.27
N LEU A 399 0.40 3.74 -21.23
CA LEU A 399 0.99 3.29 -22.50
C LEU A 399 2.51 3.15 -22.45
N SER A 400 3.16 4.00 -21.65
CA SER A 400 4.60 4.05 -21.46
C SER A 400 4.94 4.71 -20.12
N LEU A 401 6.20 4.66 -19.72
CA LEU A 401 6.72 5.37 -18.56
C LEU A 401 7.24 6.78 -18.90
N ASN A 402 6.87 7.32 -20.07
CA ASN A 402 7.28 8.66 -20.47
C ASN A 402 6.86 9.67 -19.39
N GLY A 403 7.84 10.41 -18.89
CA GLY A 403 7.72 11.25 -17.73
C GLY A 403 8.88 11.06 -16.78
N ILE A 404 9.43 9.85 -16.63
CA ILE A 404 10.60 9.59 -15.78
C ILE A 404 11.92 9.52 -16.57
N ASN A 405 11.98 10.18 -17.73
CA ASN A 405 13.10 10.11 -18.70
C ASN A 405 14.48 10.47 -18.11
N ASN A 406 14.53 11.20 -16.99
CA ASN A 406 15.76 11.60 -16.30
C ASN A 406 16.08 10.75 -15.06
N LEU A 407 15.28 9.74 -14.75
CA LEU A 407 15.47 8.88 -13.59
C LEU A 407 16.72 8.00 -13.82
N SER A 408 17.80 8.28 -13.08
CA SER A 408 19.07 7.57 -13.23
C SER A 408 19.25 6.43 -12.25
N THR A 409 18.66 6.51 -11.07
CA THR A 409 18.87 5.52 -10.01
C THR A 409 17.62 5.23 -9.20
N ILE A 410 17.40 3.96 -8.89
CA ILE A 410 16.46 3.48 -7.87
C ILE A 410 17.28 2.78 -6.78
N GLY A 411 17.23 3.28 -5.54
CA GLY A 411 18.06 2.77 -4.44
C GLY A 411 17.61 1.43 -3.86
N GLY A 412 16.54 0.84 -4.38
CA GLY A 412 16.11 -0.54 -4.12
C GLY A 412 15.35 -1.08 -5.34
N HIS A 413 14.08 -1.47 -5.21
CA HIS A 413 13.38 -2.30 -6.20
C HIS A 413 12.57 -1.50 -7.23
N LEU A 414 12.50 -1.99 -8.47
CA LEU A 414 11.58 -1.58 -9.52
C LEU A 414 10.52 -2.68 -9.72
N SER A 415 9.25 -2.33 -9.53
CA SER A 415 8.11 -3.22 -9.75
C SER A 415 7.12 -2.58 -10.72
N ILE A 416 6.85 -3.24 -11.84
CA ILE A 416 5.88 -2.83 -12.86
C ILE A 416 4.96 -4.01 -13.11
N ASN A 417 3.67 -3.88 -12.82
CA ASN A 417 2.73 -5.01 -12.86
C ASN A 417 1.31 -4.56 -13.21
N GLN A 418 0.57 -5.37 -13.97
CA GLN A 418 -0.86 -5.14 -14.28
C GLN A 418 -1.17 -3.79 -14.97
N ASN A 419 -0.21 -3.19 -15.66
CA ASN A 419 -0.37 -2.06 -16.57
C ASN A 419 -0.67 -2.58 -17.98
N ASN A 420 -1.84 -3.19 -18.17
CA ASN A 420 -2.16 -3.99 -19.37
C ASN A 420 -2.03 -3.28 -20.73
N ALA A 421 -1.97 -1.95 -20.78
CA ALA A 421 -1.76 -1.18 -22.00
C ALA A 421 -0.29 -0.77 -22.24
N LEU A 422 0.62 -1.12 -21.33
CA LEU A 422 2.02 -0.72 -21.36
C LEU A 422 2.75 -1.49 -22.47
N VAL A 423 3.09 -0.80 -23.56
CA VAL A 423 3.72 -1.41 -24.74
C VAL A 423 5.25 -1.38 -24.71
N SER A 424 5.83 -0.47 -23.92
CA SER A 424 7.27 -0.27 -23.81
C SER A 424 7.66 0.41 -22.50
N LEU A 425 8.94 0.28 -22.13
CA LEU A 425 9.55 1.01 -21.02
C LEU A 425 10.14 2.38 -21.43
N THR A 426 9.62 3.01 -22.50
CA THR A 426 10.00 4.40 -22.84
C THR A 426 9.86 5.29 -21.61
N GLY A 427 10.89 6.06 -21.28
CA GLY A 427 11.06 6.75 -20.01
C GLY A 427 12.20 6.21 -19.13
N CYS A 428 12.67 4.98 -19.35
CA CYS A 428 13.76 4.38 -18.57
C CYS A 428 15.16 4.57 -19.17
N GLU A 429 15.32 5.39 -20.22
CA GLU A 429 16.55 5.47 -21.02
C GLU A 429 17.77 5.95 -20.23
N SER A 430 17.54 6.71 -19.14
CA SER A 430 18.60 7.23 -18.27
C SER A 430 18.93 6.31 -17.08
N LEU A 431 18.17 5.24 -16.88
CA LEU A 431 18.28 4.40 -15.69
C LEU A 431 19.57 3.56 -15.73
N THR A 432 20.55 3.89 -14.89
CA THR A 432 21.85 3.22 -14.86
C THR A 432 21.96 2.15 -13.78
N ALA A 433 21.24 2.33 -12.66
CA ALA A 433 21.34 1.42 -11.51
C ALA A 433 20.02 1.24 -10.76
N ILE A 434 19.74 0.00 -10.38
CA ILE A 434 18.63 -0.39 -9.50
C ILE A 434 19.24 -1.24 -8.38
N ASN A 435 19.32 -0.75 -7.15
CA ASN A 435 20.06 -1.46 -6.09
C ASN A 435 19.29 -2.65 -5.47
N GLY A 436 18.12 -2.98 -5.99
CA GLY A 436 17.32 -4.14 -5.62
C GLY A 436 16.85 -4.93 -6.84
N ASP A 437 15.63 -5.44 -6.77
CA ASP A 437 15.03 -6.30 -7.79
C ASP A 437 14.43 -5.49 -8.93
N VAL A 438 14.35 -6.11 -10.09
CA VAL A 438 13.56 -5.68 -11.25
C VAL A 438 12.49 -6.73 -11.49
N TYR A 439 11.23 -6.35 -11.28
CA TYR A 439 10.07 -7.19 -11.50
C TYR A 439 9.15 -6.53 -12.52
N VAL A 440 8.94 -7.18 -13.65
CA VAL A 440 8.03 -6.71 -14.70
C VAL A 440 7.05 -7.81 -15.06
N LYS A 441 5.76 -7.53 -14.87
CA LYS A 441 4.66 -8.43 -15.24
C LYS A 441 3.56 -7.70 -16.01
N ASP A 442 3.70 -7.67 -17.32
CA ASP A 442 2.77 -6.97 -18.23
C ASP A 442 2.67 -7.64 -19.60
N GLY A 443 1.44 -7.92 -20.04
CA GLY A 443 1.16 -8.72 -21.24
C GLY A 443 1.40 -7.97 -22.56
N ALA A 444 1.11 -6.67 -22.61
CA ALA A 444 1.27 -5.87 -23.82
C ALA A 444 2.71 -5.39 -24.07
N LEU A 445 3.62 -5.62 -23.12
CA LEU A 445 4.99 -5.14 -23.20
C LEU A 445 5.72 -5.82 -24.35
N SER A 446 6.05 -5.04 -25.38
CA SER A 446 6.64 -5.54 -26.64
C SER A 446 8.14 -5.31 -26.75
N THR A 447 8.68 -4.36 -25.98
CA THR A 447 10.11 -4.03 -26.00
C THR A 447 10.60 -3.45 -24.68
N ILE A 448 11.83 -3.81 -24.30
CA ILE A 448 12.56 -3.29 -23.14
C ILE A 448 13.85 -2.56 -23.56
N SER A 449 14.00 -2.19 -24.84
CA SER A 449 15.21 -1.54 -25.40
C SER A 449 15.60 -0.24 -24.69
N HIS A 450 14.66 0.38 -24.00
CA HIS A 450 14.85 1.60 -23.21
C HIS A 450 15.60 1.35 -21.89
N LEU A 451 15.92 0.10 -21.54
CA LEU A 451 16.82 -0.22 -20.42
C LEU A 451 18.30 -0.21 -20.81
N ASN A 452 18.66 0.21 -22.03
CA ASN A 452 20.01 0.11 -22.60
C ASN A 452 21.14 0.79 -21.78
N SER A 453 20.79 1.63 -20.80
CA SER A 453 21.75 2.29 -19.91
C SER A 453 21.95 1.54 -18.59
N LEU A 454 21.13 0.53 -18.29
CA LEU A 454 21.13 -0.21 -17.04
C LEU A 454 22.36 -1.12 -16.97
N THR A 455 23.28 -0.82 -16.06
CA THR A 455 24.52 -1.59 -15.88
C THR A 455 24.55 -2.41 -14.60
N THR A 456 23.67 -2.11 -13.65
CA THR A 456 23.71 -2.73 -12.32
C THR A 456 22.32 -2.92 -11.76
N ILE A 457 22.05 -4.16 -11.33
CA ILE A 457 20.92 -4.52 -10.47
C ILE A 457 21.46 -5.11 -9.16
N GLY A 458 20.71 -5.00 -8.06
CA GLY A 458 21.12 -5.50 -6.74
C GLY A 458 20.53 -6.86 -6.35
N GLY A 459 19.46 -7.30 -7.01
CA GLY A 459 18.75 -8.53 -6.69
C GLY A 459 18.26 -9.31 -7.90
N ASP A 460 16.98 -9.66 -7.90
CA ASP A 460 16.32 -10.48 -8.91
C ASP A 460 16.05 -9.70 -10.20
N LEU A 461 16.11 -10.38 -11.34
CA LEU A 461 15.66 -9.91 -12.65
C LEU A 461 14.54 -10.82 -13.15
N THR A 462 13.30 -10.36 -13.05
CA THR A 462 12.11 -11.12 -13.43
C THR A 462 11.31 -10.39 -14.51
N PHE A 463 11.13 -11.06 -15.64
CA PHE A 463 10.18 -10.70 -16.69
C PHE A 463 9.15 -11.80 -16.85
N ILE A 464 7.88 -11.44 -16.64
CA ILE A 464 6.71 -12.28 -16.89
C ILE A 464 5.83 -11.53 -17.88
N CYS A 465 5.91 -11.87 -19.15
CA CYS A 465 5.27 -11.07 -20.19
C CYS A 465 4.43 -11.92 -21.13
N ASP A 466 4.09 -11.42 -22.31
CA ASP A 466 3.42 -12.18 -23.38
C ASP A 466 3.97 -11.71 -24.75
N SER A 467 3.97 -10.39 -24.97
CA SER A 467 4.29 -9.76 -26.26
C SER A 467 5.77 -9.37 -26.49
N LEU A 468 6.69 -9.66 -25.57
CA LEU A 468 8.10 -9.26 -25.70
C LEU A 468 8.85 -10.17 -26.67
N SER A 469 9.39 -9.61 -27.76
CA SER A 469 10.05 -10.41 -28.81
C SER A 469 11.54 -10.62 -28.62
N ALA A 470 12.21 -9.73 -27.87
CA ALA A 470 13.66 -9.74 -27.64
C ALA A 470 14.01 -9.10 -26.30
N LEU A 471 15.13 -9.51 -25.71
CA LEU A 471 15.70 -8.90 -24.49
C LEU A 471 16.64 -7.72 -24.77
N THR A 472 16.64 -7.19 -26.00
CA THR A 472 17.40 -5.98 -26.36
C THR A 472 17.12 -4.86 -25.37
N GLY A 473 18.17 -4.23 -24.84
CA GLY A 473 18.12 -3.27 -23.74
C GLY A 473 18.83 -3.75 -22.46
N LEU A 474 19.11 -5.05 -22.31
CA LEU A 474 19.80 -5.59 -21.12
C LEU A 474 21.32 -5.72 -21.29
N GLU A 475 21.89 -5.25 -22.40
CA GLU A 475 23.30 -5.50 -22.77
C GLU A 475 24.30 -4.88 -21.79
N GLY A 476 23.87 -3.90 -20.99
CA GLY A 476 24.70 -3.29 -19.95
C GLY A 476 24.95 -4.19 -18.74
N LEU A 477 24.13 -5.22 -18.53
CA LEU A 477 24.23 -6.10 -17.37
C LEU A 477 25.35 -7.14 -17.54
N THR A 478 26.22 -7.24 -16.53
CA THR A 478 27.27 -8.28 -16.48
C THR A 478 26.99 -9.38 -15.47
N ASN A 479 26.10 -9.16 -14.52
CA ASN A 479 25.76 -10.11 -13.46
C ASN A 479 24.32 -9.86 -12.98
N VAL A 480 23.61 -10.94 -12.64
CA VAL A 480 22.33 -10.90 -11.93
C VAL A 480 22.56 -11.47 -10.53
N PRO A 481 22.59 -10.67 -9.45
CA PRO A 481 22.90 -11.18 -8.10
C PRO A 481 21.89 -12.21 -7.59
N GLY A 482 20.61 -12.07 -7.94
CA GLY A 482 19.53 -12.95 -7.51
C GLY A 482 19.04 -13.91 -8.60
N LEU A 483 17.74 -14.15 -8.63
CA LEU A 483 17.02 -14.93 -9.64
C LEU A 483 17.03 -14.22 -11.00
N LEU A 484 17.38 -14.93 -12.06
CA LEU A 484 17.06 -14.54 -13.44
C LEU A 484 15.86 -15.35 -13.92
N ASN A 485 14.69 -14.74 -14.04
CA ASN A 485 13.46 -15.39 -14.48
C ASN A 485 12.88 -14.71 -15.72
N ILE A 486 12.92 -15.41 -16.85
CA ILE A 486 12.28 -14.99 -18.11
C ILE A 486 11.20 -16.01 -18.43
N SER A 487 9.94 -15.64 -18.24
CA SER A 487 8.86 -16.58 -18.41
C SER A 487 7.57 -16.03 -19.00
N ASN A 488 6.80 -16.92 -19.63
CA ASN A 488 5.51 -16.64 -20.27
C ASN A 488 5.59 -15.63 -21.43
N CYS A 489 6.80 -15.26 -21.86
CA CYS A 489 7.01 -14.32 -22.96
C CYS A 489 6.87 -15.06 -24.29
N ASN A 490 5.63 -15.34 -24.69
CA ASN A 490 5.29 -16.26 -25.77
C ASN A 490 5.88 -15.88 -27.13
N THR A 491 6.11 -14.59 -27.38
CA THR A 491 6.69 -14.08 -28.63
C THR A 491 8.22 -13.96 -28.62
N LEU A 492 8.86 -14.28 -27.49
CA LEU A 492 10.30 -14.12 -27.30
C LEU A 492 11.09 -15.08 -28.19
N THR A 493 12.01 -14.54 -28.99
CA THR A 493 12.88 -15.31 -29.89
C THR A 493 14.36 -15.03 -29.69
N ASP A 494 14.71 -13.97 -28.96
CA ASP A 494 16.06 -13.43 -28.91
C ASP A 494 16.46 -13.07 -27.47
N LEU A 495 17.48 -13.77 -26.95
CA LEU A 495 18.07 -13.52 -25.63
C LEU A 495 19.39 -12.72 -25.71
N SER A 496 19.78 -12.20 -26.87
CA SER A 496 21.07 -11.51 -27.08
C SER A 496 21.32 -10.33 -26.16
N GLY A 497 20.27 -9.73 -25.60
CA GLY A 497 20.38 -8.73 -24.53
C GLY A 497 21.12 -9.23 -23.28
N LEU A 498 21.19 -10.55 -23.05
CA LEU A 498 21.90 -11.16 -21.93
C LEU A 498 23.35 -11.57 -22.26
N ALA A 499 23.85 -11.27 -23.46
CA ALA A 499 25.13 -11.78 -23.95
C ALA A 499 26.35 -11.37 -23.11
N ASN A 500 26.22 -10.36 -22.24
CA ASN A 500 27.29 -9.92 -21.34
C ASN A 500 27.15 -10.46 -19.90
N VAL A 501 26.06 -11.15 -19.57
CA VAL A 501 25.83 -11.70 -18.23
C VAL A 501 26.73 -12.91 -18.00
N THR A 502 27.69 -12.78 -17.08
CA THR A 502 28.67 -13.84 -16.78
C THR A 502 28.26 -14.75 -15.62
N SER A 503 27.36 -14.28 -14.77
CA SER A 503 26.92 -15.02 -13.58
C SER A 503 25.49 -14.65 -13.16
N VAL A 504 24.78 -15.66 -12.64
CA VAL A 504 23.50 -15.52 -11.92
C VAL A 504 23.73 -16.03 -10.51
N GLY A 505 23.59 -15.18 -9.49
CA GLY A 505 23.87 -15.56 -8.10
C GLY A 505 22.76 -16.42 -7.47
N GLY A 506 21.52 -16.30 -7.96
CA GLY A 506 20.40 -17.15 -7.61
C GLY A 506 20.10 -18.20 -8.68
N GLU A 507 18.81 -18.44 -8.93
CA GLU A 507 18.36 -19.42 -9.92
C GLU A 507 18.29 -18.81 -11.33
N LEU A 508 18.44 -19.65 -12.36
CA LEU A 508 18.11 -19.31 -13.75
C LEU A 508 16.85 -20.07 -14.15
N ARG A 509 15.77 -19.33 -14.46
CA ARG A 509 14.49 -19.86 -14.93
C ARG A 509 14.15 -19.29 -16.30
N ILE A 510 14.16 -20.15 -17.32
CA ILE A 510 13.69 -19.84 -18.67
C ILE A 510 12.52 -20.74 -18.98
N GLY A 511 11.29 -20.21 -19.00
CA GLY A 511 10.18 -21.10 -19.31
C GLY A 511 8.88 -20.51 -19.77
N ASN A 512 8.07 -21.35 -20.42
CA ASN A 512 6.83 -20.94 -21.07
C ASN A 512 7.06 -19.84 -22.12
N ASN A 513 8.18 -19.85 -22.83
CA ASN A 513 8.43 -18.92 -23.94
C ASN A 513 8.21 -19.67 -25.25
N GLU A 514 6.97 -19.70 -25.74
CA GLU A 514 6.54 -20.62 -26.81
C GLU A 514 7.38 -20.50 -28.09
N MET A 515 7.76 -19.29 -28.51
CA MET A 515 8.54 -19.05 -29.73
C MET A 515 10.06 -19.17 -29.57
N LEU A 516 10.56 -19.37 -28.34
CA LEU A 516 12.00 -19.40 -28.07
C LEU A 516 12.62 -20.69 -28.61
N SER A 517 13.45 -20.59 -29.64
CA SER A 517 14.03 -21.75 -30.34
C SER A 517 15.47 -22.11 -29.96
N THR A 518 16.16 -21.21 -29.26
CA THR A 518 17.56 -21.35 -28.81
C THR A 518 17.80 -20.55 -27.54
N LEU A 519 18.85 -20.87 -26.78
CA LEU A 519 19.33 -20.10 -25.65
C LEU A 519 20.58 -19.24 -26.00
N THR A 520 20.90 -19.12 -27.29
CA THR A 520 21.89 -18.17 -27.83
C THR A 520 21.62 -16.77 -27.26
N GLY A 521 22.66 -16.10 -26.76
CA GLY A 521 22.59 -14.92 -25.91
C GLY A 521 22.99 -15.18 -24.45
N LEU A 522 23.13 -16.45 -24.03
CA LEU A 522 23.63 -16.82 -22.69
C LEU A 522 25.09 -17.33 -22.69
N GLU A 523 25.80 -17.22 -23.81
CA GLU A 523 27.13 -17.84 -24.00
C GLU A 523 28.18 -17.36 -23.00
N SER A 524 28.04 -16.15 -22.47
CA SER A 524 28.98 -15.61 -21.48
C SER A 524 28.76 -16.16 -20.07
N LEU A 525 27.63 -16.85 -19.81
CA LEU A 525 27.26 -17.33 -18.49
C LEU A 525 28.17 -18.49 -18.06
N THR A 526 28.85 -18.32 -16.92
CA THR A 526 29.83 -19.29 -16.39
C THR A 526 29.40 -19.94 -15.07
N SER A 527 28.51 -19.29 -14.31
CA SER A 527 28.06 -19.81 -13.02
C SER A 527 26.61 -19.44 -12.70
N ILE A 528 25.89 -20.40 -12.10
CA ILE A 528 24.56 -20.20 -11.50
C ILE A 528 24.67 -20.58 -10.02
N GLY A 529 24.40 -19.67 -9.08
CA GLY A 529 24.53 -19.93 -7.65
C GLY A 529 23.39 -20.77 -7.06
N GLY A 530 22.24 -20.79 -7.71
CA GLY A 530 21.11 -21.70 -7.46
C GLY A 530 20.97 -22.74 -8.56
N CYS A 531 19.73 -23.06 -8.94
CA CYS A 531 19.44 -24.09 -9.94
C CYS A 531 19.05 -23.53 -11.32
N LEU A 532 19.20 -24.40 -12.33
CA LEU A 532 18.81 -24.16 -13.72
C LEU A 532 17.47 -24.84 -14.00
N THR A 533 16.49 -24.07 -14.44
CA THR A 533 15.19 -24.57 -14.90
C THR A 533 14.90 -24.07 -16.31
N VAL A 534 14.76 -25.00 -17.26
CA VAL A 534 14.36 -24.71 -18.65
C VAL A 534 13.13 -25.55 -18.99
N LYS A 535 11.94 -24.97 -19.05
CA LYS A 535 10.69 -25.74 -19.20
C LYS A 535 9.64 -25.01 -20.04
N GLY A 536 8.75 -25.71 -20.73
CA GLY A 536 7.66 -25.08 -21.48
C GLY A 536 8.08 -24.22 -22.67
N ASN A 537 9.32 -24.34 -23.18
CA ASN A 537 9.76 -23.62 -24.38
C ASN A 537 9.52 -24.52 -25.60
N ALA A 538 8.33 -24.41 -26.19
CA ALA A 538 7.83 -25.38 -27.18
C ALA A 538 8.72 -25.49 -28.43
N MET A 539 9.30 -24.36 -28.89
CA MET A 539 10.13 -24.31 -30.09
C MET A 539 11.63 -24.57 -29.85
N LEU A 540 12.04 -24.76 -28.60
CA LEU A 540 13.45 -24.92 -28.21
C LEU A 540 14.00 -26.24 -28.75
N ASN A 541 15.04 -26.19 -29.59
CA ASN A 541 15.60 -27.38 -30.23
C ASN A 541 16.85 -27.92 -29.54
N ASN A 542 17.63 -27.02 -28.96
CA ASN A 542 18.89 -27.29 -28.27
C ASN A 542 19.09 -26.37 -27.07
N LEU A 543 20.10 -26.66 -26.26
CA LEU A 543 20.50 -25.83 -25.12
C LEU A 543 21.74 -24.95 -25.44
N ASP A 544 22.05 -24.74 -26.72
CA ASP A 544 23.19 -23.92 -27.16
C ASP A 544 23.12 -22.54 -26.48
N GLY A 545 24.25 -22.09 -25.96
CA GLY A 545 24.34 -20.90 -25.11
C GLY A 545 24.59 -21.22 -23.64
N LEU A 546 24.35 -22.45 -23.19
CA LEU A 546 24.68 -22.89 -21.82
C LEU A 546 26.04 -23.60 -21.70
N ASP A 547 26.79 -23.71 -22.80
CA ASP A 547 28.00 -24.55 -22.93
C ASP A 547 29.15 -24.14 -21.99
N ASN A 548 29.18 -22.87 -21.58
CA ASN A 548 30.26 -22.30 -20.78
C ASN A 548 29.99 -22.31 -19.28
N ILE A 549 28.85 -22.84 -18.83
CA ILE A 549 28.54 -22.94 -17.41
C ILE A 549 29.42 -24.02 -16.78
N THR A 550 30.23 -23.64 -15.79
CA THR A 550 31.17 -24.53 -15.10
C THR A 550 30.76 -24.84 -13.65
N SER A 551 29.84 -24.07 -13.08
CA SER A 551 29.39 -24.24 -11.71
C SER A 551 27.89 -23.97 -11.58
N ILE A 552 27.20 -24.85 -10.86
CA ILE A 552 25.78 -24.73 -10.54
C ILE A 552 25.56 -25.07 -9.07
N GLY A 553 24.69 -24.31 -8.40
CA GLY A 553 24.29 -24.58 -7.03
C GLY A 553 23.10 -25.53 -6.94
N SER A 554 22.48 -25.58 -5.76
CA SER A 554 21.27 -26.35 -5.50
C SER A 554 20.04 -25.44 -5.38
N CYS A 555 18.87 -25.90 -5.80
CA CYS A 555 17.63 -25.15 -5.57
C CYS A 555 17.38 -25.01 -4.04
N PHE A 556 17.27 -23.76 -3.56
CA PHE A 556 16.68 -23.48 -2.24
C PHE A 556 15.23 -23.00 -2.44
N TYR A 557 14.25 -23.87 -2.22
CA TYR A 557 12.85 -23.42 -2.09
C TYR A 557 12.72 -22.59 -0.78
N GLY A 558 12.83 -21.27 -0.90
CA GLY A 558 12.60 -20.33 0.19
C GLY A 558 11.12 -20.20 0.54
N LEU A 559 10.74 -20.82 1.67
CA LEU A 559 9.74 -20.39 2.66
C LEU A 559 8.41 -19.74 2.17
N GLU A 560 7.42 -20.55 1.80
CA GLU A 560 6.10 -20.51 2.45
C GLU A 560 5.55 -21.94 2.52
N GLY A 561 5.20 -22.39 3.73
CA GLY A 561 4.91 -23.78 4.02
C GLY A 561 3.76 -24.36 3.21
N ARG A 562 4.07 -25.24 2.26
CA ARG A 562 3.33 -26.49 1.95
C ARG A 562 4.06 -27.33 0.90
N SER A 563 4.88 -28.25 1.40
CA SER A 563 4.92 -29.69 1.08
C SER A 563 6.36 -30.21 1.06
N LYS A 564 6.63 -31.15 1.96
CA LYS A 564 7.76 -32.07 1.86
C LYS A 564 7.53 -32.95 0.63
N ASN A 565 7.93 -32.51 -0.55
CA ASN A 565 8.20 -33.43 -1.65
C ASN A 565 9.68 -33.82 -1.60
N ARG A 566 9.96 -35.07 -1.99
CA ARG A 566 11.26 -35.76 -1.87
C ARG A 566 12.34 -35.22 -2.84
N LEU A 567 12.29 -33.93 -3.19
CA LEU A 567 13.03 -33.28 -4.27
C LEU A 567 13.91 -32.10 -3.77
N ASN A 568 14.35 -32.15 -2.51
CA ASN A 568 15.41 -31.27 -2.05
C ASN A 568 16.71 -31.64 -2.79
N ASN A 569 17.41 -30.65 -3.36
CA ASN A 569 18.66 -30.76 -4.15
C ASN A 569 18.53 -30.98 -5.67
N ILE A 570 17.43 -30.61 -6.35
CA ILE A 570 17.53 -30.51 -7.83
C ILE A 570 18.44 -29.32 -8.18
N ALA A 571 19.48 -29.57 -8.98
CA ALA A 571 20.35 -28.54 -9.55
C ALA A 571 19.93 -28.19 -10.99
N ILE A 572 19.46 -29.19 -11.77
CA ILE A 572 19.03 -29.00 -13.16
C ILE A 572 17.65 -29.61 -13.38
N SER A 573 16.71 -28.82 -13.91
CA SER A 573 15.40 -29.27 -14.38
C SER A 573 15.20 -28.85 -15.85
N ILE A 574 15.20 -29.82 -16.76
CA ILE A 574 14.95 -29.61 -18.20
C ILE A 574 13.63 -30.27 -18.59
N GLY A 575 12.66 -29.45 -18.94
CA GLY A 575 11.26 -29.83 -19.14
C GLY A 575 10.53 -29.99 -17.81
N GLY A 576 9.50 -30.82 -17.80
CA GLY A 576 8.57 -30.91 -16.67
C GLY A 576 8.30 -32.33 -16.18
N LEU A 577 7.67 -32.42 -15.01
CA LEU A 577 7.14 -33.69 -14.47
C LEU A 577 5.73 -34.01 -14.98
N TYR A 578 5.07 -33.04 -15.63
CA TYR A 578 3.71 -33.11 -16.15
C TYR A 578 3.63 -32.66 -17.62
N ASP A 579 2.67 -33.19 -18.37
CA ASP A 579 2.58 -33.07 -19.84
C ASP A 579 2.49 -31.62 -20.38
N TYR A 580 2.13 -30.64 -19.56
CA TYR A 580 1.97 -29.23 -19.94
C TYR A 580 3.22 -28.37 -19.65
N GLU A 581 4.32 -28.96 -19.21
CA GLU A 581 5.55 -28.25 -18.82
C GLU A 581 6.79 -28.62 -19.66
N GLY A 582 6.63 -29.38 -20.75
CA GLY A 582 7.73 -29.90 -21.57
C GLY A 582 8.33 -28.91 -22.59
N ASN A 583 9.58 -29.11 -23.01
CA ASN A 583 10.17 -28.43 -24.17
C ASN A 583 9.98 -29.33 -25.41
N GLY A 584 8.82 -29.22 -26.07
CA GLY A 584 8.32 -30.21 -27.04
C GLY A 584 9.24 -30.54 -28.23
N ASN A 585 10.13 -29.63 -28.62
CA ASN A 585 11.08 -29.82 -29.72
C ASN A 585 12.52 -30.10 -29.26
N LEU A 586 12.80 -30.11 -27.95
CA LEU A 586 14.17 -30.17 -27.44
C LEU A 586 14.74 -31.58 -27.61
N TYR A 587 15.73 -31.72 -28.50
CA TYR A 587 16.39 -32.99 -28.78
C TYR A 587 17.89 -33.00 -28.45
N ASP A 588 18.50 -31.82 -28.28
CA ASP A 588 19.93 -31.67 -28.01
C ASP A 588 20.16 -31.01 -26.63
N LEU A 589 20.81 -31.75 -25.73
CA LEU A 589 21.11 -31.32 -24.36
C LEU A 589 22.62 -31.21 -24.12
N CYS A 590 23.42 -31.05 -25.17
CA CYS A 590 24.87 -31.19 -25.07
C CYS A 590 25.58 -30.06 -24.36
N ALA A 591 24.96 -28.89 -24.34
CA ALA A 591 25.45 -27.75 -23.59
C ALA A 591 25.59 -28.02 -22.08
N ILE A 592 24.83 -28.96 -21.50
CA ILE A 592 24.95 -29.33 -20.07
C ILE A 592 25.86 -30.55 -19.82
N SER A 593 26.43 -31.16 -20.86
CA SER A 593 27.26 -32.37 -20.73
C SER A 593 28.51 -32.14 -19.90
N ALA A 594 29.13 -30.95 -20.01
CA ALA A 594 30.31 -30.59 -19.25
C ALA A 594 30.04 -30.56 -17.74
N LEU A 595 28.88 -30.01 -17.32
CA LEU A 595 28.44 -29.96 -15.93
C LEU A 595 28.16 -31.34 -15.34
N VAL A 596 27.58 -32.24 -16.15
CA VAL A 596 27.31 -33.62 -15.73
C VAL A 596 28.61 -34.45 -15.69
N ALA A 597 29.55 -34.17 -16.60
CA ALA A 597 30.85 -34.84 -16.66
C ALA A 597 31.81 -34.40 -15.56
N SER A 598 31.74 -33.14 -15.10
CA SER A 598 32.57 -32.63 -14.00
C SER A 598 32.16 -33.15 -12.62
N ALA A 599 31.04 -33.88 -12.52
CA ALA A 599 30.42 -34.33 -11.27
C ALA A 599 29.97 -33.19 -10.34
N GLU A 600 29.78 -31.99 -10.89
CA GLU A 600 29.14 -30.86 -10.20
C GLU A 600 27.65 -31.12 -9.95
N VAL A 601 27.02 -31.96 -10.78
CA VAL A 601 25.60 -32.37 -10.65
C VAL A 601 25.52 -33.88 -10.51
N ALA A 602 24.96 -34.39 -9.42
CA ALA A 602 24.73 -35.82 -9.25
C ALA A 602 23.47 -36.30 -10.01
N GLU A 603 23.36 -37.61 -10.28
CA GLU A 603 22.19 -38.21 -10.93
C GLU A 603 20.87 -37.89 -10.22
N SER A 604 20.89 -37.80 -8.88
CA SER A 604 19.71 -37.43 -8.09
C SER A 604 19.33 -35.95 -8.16
N GLU A 605 20.18 -35.12 -8.74
CA GLU A 605 20.05 -33.65 -8.79
C GLU A 605 19.68 -33.15 -10.19
N ILE A 606 19.48 -34.06 -11.16
CA ILE A 606 19.03 -33.73 -12.50
C ILE A 606 17.66 -34.37 -12.80
N ILE A 607 16.78 -33.58 -13.43
CA ILE A 607 15.50 -34.04 -13.96
C ILE A 607 15.42 -33.64 -15.42
N ILE A 608 15.26 -34.63 -16.28
CA ILE A 608 15.01 -34.44 -17.71
C ILE A 608 13.74 -35.22 -18.06
N GLY A 609 12.71 -34.51 -18.51
CA GLY A 609 11.42 -35.11 -18.84
C GLY A 609 10.58 -34.23 -19.74
N GLN A 610 9.66 -34.86 -20.48
CA GLN A 610 8.71 -34.16 -21.36
C GLN A 610 9.37 -33.32 -22.47
N ASN A 611 10.57 -33.72 -22.92
CA ASN A 611 11.24 -33.16 -24.10
C ASN A 611 11.09 -34.11 -25.30
N LEU A 612 11.47 -33.68 -26.51
CA LEU A 612 11.52 -34.56 -27.69
C LEU A 612 12.50 -35.73 -27.46
N TYR A 613 13.63 -35.45 -26.81
CA TYR A 613 14.58 -36.45 -26.34
C TYR A 613 14.80 -36.30 -24.82
N ASN A 614 14.63 -37.40 -24.09
CA ASN A 614 14.82 -37.42 -22.63
C ASN A 614 15.96 -38.41 -22.28
N PRO A 615 17.23 -37.99 -22.43
CA PRO A 615 18.37 -38.83 -22.09
C PRO A 615 18.44 -39.13 -20.60
N THR A 616 19.01 -40.29 -20.26
CA THR A 616 19.47 -40.64 -18.93
C THR A 616 20.70 -39.81 -18.52
N TYR A 617 20.99 -39.74 -17.21
CA TYR A 617 22.20 -39.08 -16.69
C TYR A 617 23.48 -39.55 -17.40
N LEU A 618 23.63 -40.86 -17.60
CA LEU A 618 24.81 -41.44 -18.25
C LEU A 618 24.89 -41.08 -19.75
N GLU A 619 23.75 -40.91 -20.42
CA GLU A 619 23.71 -40.46 -21.81
C GLU A 619 24.13 -39.00 -21.95
N VAL A 620 23.76 -38.13 -21.01
CA VAL A 620 24.24 -36.73 -20.97
C VAL A 620 25.72 -36.64 -20.59
N GLN A 621 26.17 -37.48 -19.64
CA GLN A 621 27.57 -37.50 -19.18
C GLN A 621 28.56 -37.88 -20.29
N ASN A 622 28.16 -38.77 -21.20
CA ASN A 622 29.02 -39.27 -22.25
C ASN A 622 29.04 -38.31 -23.45
N THR A 623 29.97 -37.35 -23.50
CA THR A 623 30.10 -36.35 -24.60
C THR A 623 30.17 -36.93 -26.03
N ALA A 624 30.42 -38.23 -26.19
CA ALA A 624 30.35 -38.95 -27.46
C ALA A 624 28.92 -39.22 -27.99
N THR A 625 27.88 -39.19 -27.15
CA THR A 625 26.47 -39.23 -27.57
C THR A 625 26.03 -37.89 -28.14
N CYS A 626 26.63 -36.82 -27.65
CA CYS A 626 26.32 -35.44 -28.00
C CYS A 626 26.67 -35.05 -29.43
N ALA A 627 27.78 -35.57 -29.95
CA ALA A 627 28.14 -35.39 -31.36
C ALA A 627 27.35 -36.32 -32.32
N ASN A 628 26.59 -37.30 -31.80
CA ASN A 628 25.92 -38.34 -32.59
C ASN A 628 24.39 -38.19 -32.66
N ALA A 629 23.80 -37.19 -32.00
CA ALA A 629 22.37 -36.87 -32.12
C ALA A 629 22.02 -36.15 -33.45
N ALA A 630 23.02 -35.70 -34.21
CA ALA A 630 22.84 -35.12 -35.54
C ALA A 630 22.68 -36.17 -36.65
N LEU A 631 21.67 -37.03 -36.56
CA LEU A 631 21.09 -37.73 -37.73
C LEU A 631 19.57 -37.88 -37.59
N SER A 632 18.90 -36.80 -37.21
CA SER A 632 17.46 -36.62 -37.42
C SER A 632 17.26 -35.45 -38.37
N ILE A 633 17.52 -35.67 -39.66
CA ILE A 633 17.20 -34.71 -40.72
C ILE A 633 15.68 -34.63 -40.82
N ASN A 634 15.10 -33.50 -40.40
CA ASN A 634 13.75 -33.03 -40.75
C ASN A 634 12.65 -34.10 -40.86
N ASP A 635 12.18 -34.63 -39.73
CA ASP A 635 11.17 -35.69 -39.70
C ASP A 635 9.83 -35.26 -39.04
N ILE A 636 9.52 -33.95 -39.07
CA ILE A 636 8.23 -33.43 -38.56
C ILE A 636 7.02 -33.97 -39.37
N GLU A 637 7.22 -34.48 -40.60
CA GLU A 637 6.14 -35.14 -41.37
C GLU A 637 6.04 -36.67 -41.13
N SER A 638 7.02 -37.33 -40.50
CA SER A 638 7.15 -38.80 -40.54
C SER A 638 6.37 -39.55 -39.45
N ASN A 639 5.98 -38.87 -38.36
CA ASN A 639 5.25 -39.46 -37.23
C ASN A 639 3.74 -39.63 -37.47
N SER A 640 3.16 -39.02 -38.52
CA SER A 640 1.75 -39.16 -38.87
C SER A 640 1.45 -40.22 -39.95
N ILE A 641 2.48 -40.92 -40.45
CA ILE A 641 2.38 -41.94 -41.49
C ILE A 641 2.64 -43.33 -40.90
N ASN A 642 1.63 -44.19 -40.89
CA ASN A 642 1.72 -45.56 -40.34
C ASN A 642 1.80 -46.61 -41.45
N ILE A 643 2.78 -47.52 -41.37
CA ILE A 643 2.99 -48.59 -42.36
C ILE A 643 2.96 -49.96 -41.67
N TYR A 644 1.99 -50.81 -42.03
CA TYR A 644 1.67 -52.05 -41.32
C TYR A 644 0.97 -53.10 -42.21
N PRO A 645 0.94 -54.39 -41.86
CA PRO A 645 1.69 -55.02 -40.78
C PRO A 645 3.17 -55.13 -41.14
N ASN A 646 4.03 -55.11 -40.12
CA ASN A 646 5.45 -55.41 -40.26
C ASN A 646 5.86 -56.31 -39.08
N PRO A 647 6.10 -57.62 -39.27
CA PRO A 647 6.28 -58.32 -40.55
C PRO A 647 5.03 -58.42 -41.44
N VAL A 648 5.24 -58.45 -42.76
CA VAL A 648 4.21 -58.52 -43.80
C VAL A 648 4.25 -59.89 -44.50
N ASN A 649 3.10 -60.53 -44.65
CA ASN A 649 2.85 -61.56 -45.68
C ASN A 649 2.13 -60.81 -46.81
N GLN A 650 2.34 -60.99 -48.10
CA GLN A 650 1.49 -60.40 -49.16
C GLN A 650 1.22 -58.86 -49.21
N PHE A 651 0.46 -58.20 -48.32
CA PHE A 651 0.02 -56.79 -48.47
C PHE A 651 0.49 -55.87 -47.34
N LEU A 652 1.18 -54.79 -47.71
CA LEU A 652 1.62 -53.71 -46.80
C LEU A 652 0.67 -52.52 -46.93
N ASN A 653 0.07 -52.08 -45.83
CA ASN A 653 -0.79 -50.89 -45.78
C ASN A 653 0.03 -49.64 -45.46
N VAL A 654 -0.26 -48.55 -46.17
CA VAL A 654 0.24 -47.19 -45.91
C VAL A 654 -0.96 -46.35 -45.49
N ASN A 655 -0.97 -45.90 -44.24
CA ASN A 655 -2.00 -45.04 -43.68
C ASN A 655 -1.44 -43.62 -43.46
N VAL A 656 -2.05 -42.65 -44.13
CA VAL A 656 -1.70 -41.21 -44.07
C VAL A 656 -2.84 -40.36 -43.50
N SER A 657 -3.86 -40.97 -42.86
CA SER A 657 -5.07 -40.27 -42.39
C SER A 657 -4.82 -39.21 -41.32
N GLY A 658 -3.62 -39.18 -40.71
CA GLY A 658 -3.18 -38.13 -39.80
C GLY A 658 -2.78 -36.82 -40.49
N LEU A 659 -2.66 -36.80 -41.82
CA LEU A 659 -2.22 -35.64 -42.61
C LEU A 659 -3.40 -35.09 -43.44
N LYS A 660 -3.98 -33.96 -43.01
CA LYS A 660 -5.23 -33.39 -43.58
C LYS A 660 -5.16 -32.97 -45.06
N ASN A 661 -3.98 -32.87 -45.66
CA ASN A 661 -3.76 -32.36 -47.03
C ASN A 661 -3.00 -33.33 -47.96
N LEU A 662 -2.84 -34.61 -47.59
CA LEU A 662 -2.07 -35.57 -48.39
C LEU A 662 -2.98 -36.63 -49.03
N ASP A 663 -3.13 -36.60 -50.36
CA ASP A 663 -3.85 -37.62 -51.11
C ASP A 663 -2.93 -38.81 -51.42
N ILE A 664 -3.32 -40.00 -50.96
CA ILE A 664 -2.55 -41.23 -51.14
C ILE A 664 -2.28 -41.56 -52.61
N THR A 665 -3.12 -41.10 -53.54
CA THR A 665 -2.96 -41.34 -54.98
C THR A 665 -1.78 -40.58 -55.60
N THR A 666 -1.24 -39.60 -54.88
CA THR A 666 -0.08 -38.79 -55.29
C THR A 666 1.25 -39.37 -54.80
N LEU A 667 1.21 -40.46 -54.03
CA LEU A 667 2.38 -41.05 -53.39
C LEU A 667 3.00 -42.16 -54.22
N SER A 668 4.29 -42.39 -54.02
CA SER A 668 5.01 -43.55 -54.53
C SER A 668 5.88 -44.17 -53.45
N ILE A 669 6.04 -45.49 -53.51
CA ILE A 669 6.93 -46.24 -52.62
C ILE A 669 8.01 -46.94 -53.46
N ASP A 670 9.27 -46.67 -53.12
CA ASP A 670 10.42 -47.41 -53.61
C ASP A 670 10.78 -48.49 -52.60
N LEU A 671 11.17 -49.67 -53.08
CA LEU A 671 11.66 -50.76 -52.23
C LEU A 671 13.05 -51.19 -52.65
N TYR A 672 13.96 -51.35 -51.69
CA TYR A 672 15.37 -51.67 -51.87
C TYR A 672 15.74 -52.95 -51.11
N ASN A 673 16.71 -53.70 -51.63
CA ASN A 673 17.31 -54.82 -50.90
C ASN A 673 18.39 -54.35 -49.90
N LEU A 674 19.03 -55.28 -49.21
CA LEU A 674 20.05 -55.00 -48.18
C LEU A 674 21.33 -54.36 -48.75
N GLU A 675 21.65 -54.62 -50.02
CA GLU A 675 22.77 -53.99 -50.73
C GLU A 675 22.42 -52.59 -51.28
N GLY A 676 21.22 -52.07 -50.99
CA GLY A 676 20.77 -50.74 -51.43
C GLY A 676 20.33 -50.68 -52.90
N LYS A 677 20.18 -51.82 -53.57
CA LYS A 677 19.68 -51.90 -54.95
C LYS A 677 18.16 -51.74 -54.96
N LEU A 678 17.66 -50.81 -55.78
CA LEU A 678 16.24 -50.60 -56.02
C LEU A 678 15.62 -51.84 -56.69
N LEU A 679 14.58 -52.41 -56.07
CA LEU A 679 13.83 -53.56 -56.55
C LEU A 679 12.65 -53.11 -57.41
N PHE A 680 11.85 -52.17 -56.92
CA PHE A 680 10.77 -51.55 -57.69
C PHE A 680 10.35 -50.20 -57.09
N THR A 681 9.69 -49.40 -57.93
CA THR A 681 8.94 -48.20 -57.55
C THR A 681 7.47 -48.43 -57.87
N LYS A 682 6.57 -48.10 -56.94
CA LYS A 682 5.13 -48.25 -57.12
C LYS A 682 4.37 -47.00 -56.73
N ASN A 683 3.67 -46.40 -57.69
CA ASN A 683 2.71 -45.34 -57.41
C ASN A 683 1.49 -45.92 -56.71
N LEU A 684 1.11 -45.33 -55.57
CA LEU A 684 0.00 -45.79 -54.76
C LEU A 684 -1.31 -45.33 -55.41
N LYS A 685 -2.24 -46.25 -55.65
CA LYS A 685 -3.63 -45.94 -56.05
C LYS A 685 -4.63 -46.19 -54.92
N THR A 686 -4.21 -46.97 -53.94
CA THR A 686 -4.93 -47.34 -52.72
C THR A 686 -3.90 -47.42 -51.59
N SER A 687 -4.37 -47.57 -50.36
CA SER A 687 -3.50 -47.76 -49.19
C SER A 687 -2.72 -49.08 -49.18
N ASN A 688 -2.96 -50.01 -50.12
CA ASN A 688 -2.38 -51.34 -50.10
C ASN A 688 -1.29 -51.55 -51.17
N VAL A 689 -0.12 -52.01 -50.73
CA VAL A 689 1.04 -52.35 -51.55
C VAL A 689 1.21 -53.87 -51.56
N ASN A 690 0.95 -54.48 -52.72
CA ASN A 690 1.20 -55.91 -52.93
C ASN A 690 2.71 -56.21 -53.02
N LEU A 691 3.20 -57.07 -52.12
CA LEU A 691 4.57 -57.56 -51.98
C LEU A 691 4.65 -59.10 -52.13
N ALA A 692 3.63 -59.75 -52.69
CA ALA A 692 3.53 -61.21 -52.83
C ALA A 692 4.73 -61.86 -53.52
N GLU A 693 5.29 -61.18 -54.52
CA GLU A 693 6.35 -61.70 -55.40
C GLU A 693 7.76 -61.57 -54.79
N LEU A 694 7.88 -60.98 -53.60
CA LEU A 694 9.15 -60.88 -52.89
C LEU A 694 9.43 -62.13 -52.07
N ASN A 695 10.68 -62.58 -52.13
CA ASN A 695 11.19 -63.63 -51.25
C ASN A 695 11.19 -63.14 -49.79
N ASN A 696 11.12 -64.10 -48.86
CA ASN A 696 11.22 -63.79 -47.44
C ASN A 696 12.56 -63.14 -47.10
N GLY A 697 12.53 -62.08 -46.30
CA GLY A 697 13.73 -61.30 -45.99
C GLY A 697 13.46 -59.86 -45.59
N PHE A 698 14.57 -59.11 -45.44
CA PHE A 698 14.56 -57.71 -45.04
C PHE A 698 14.69 -56.78 -46.25
N TYR A 699 13.86 -55.74 -46.26
CA TYR A 699 13.85 -54.72 -47.30
C TYR A 699 13.76 -53.33 -46.68
N PHE A 700 14.28 -52.34 -47.39
CA PHE A 700 14.11 -50.94 -47.04
C PHE A 700 13.11 -50.29 -47.98
N TYR A 701 12.26 -49.40 -47.48
CA TYR A 701 11.34 -48.63 -48.29
C TYR A 701 11.61 -47.13 -48.19
N VAL A 702 11.26 -46.41 -49.24
CA VAL A 702 11.20 -44.95 -49.28
C VAL A 702 9.84 -44.54 -49.84
N LEU A 703 9.00 -43.95 -48.99
CA LEU A 703 7.73 -43.34 -49.37
C LEU A 703 7.96 -41.87 -49.72
N LYS A 704 7.43 -41.41 -50.86
CA LYS A 704 7.71 -40.08 -51.40
C LYS A 704 6.56 -39.54 -52.26
N THR A 705 6.46 -38.22 -52.35
CA THR A 705 5.74 -37.49 -53.42
C THR A 705 6.69 -37.26 -54.60
N PRO A 706 6.24 -36.68 -55.73
CA PRO A 706 7.15 -36.29 -56.82
C PRO A 706 8.25 -35.32 -56.38
N ASN A 707 8.03 -34.53 -55.32
CA ASN A 707 8.87 -33.42 -54.93
C ASN A 707 9.58 -33.61 -53.58
N ALA A 708 9.20 -34.61 -52.76
CA ALA A 708 9.75 -34.80 -51.42
C ALA A 708 9.69 -36.26 -50.95
N VAL A 709 10.68 -36.68 -50.16
CA VAL A 709 10.63 -37.95 -49.41
C VAL A 709 9.84 -37.73 -48.13
N LEU A 710 8.83 -38.58 -47.89
CA LEU A 710 7.91 -38.47 -46.75
C LEU A 710 8.29 -39.39 -45.60
N LYS A 711 8.76 -40.61 -45.89
CA LYS A 711 9.15 -41.58 -44.86
C LYS A 711 10.12 -42.62 -45.40
N ARG A 712 11.09 -43.02 -44.60
CA ARG A 712 11.96 -44.17 -44.87
C ARG A 712 11.75 -45.21 -43.79
N GLY A 713 11.92 -46.49 -44.12
CA GLY A 713 11.83 -47.51 -43.09
C GLY A 713 12.19 -48.90 -43.57
N LYS A 714 12.02 -49.87 -42.68
CA LYS A 714 12.33 -51.28 -42.91
C LYS A 714 11.04 -52.09 -42.93
N VAL A 715 10.95 -53.05 -43.84
CA VAL A 715 9.86 -54.04 -43.88
C VAL A 715 10.44 -55.45 -43.89
N ILE A 716 9.82 -56.35 -43.12
CA ILE A 716 10.17 -57.76 -42.99
C ILE A 716 9.12 -58.57 -43.75
N LYS A 717 9.51 -59.25 -44.84
CA LYS A 717 8.63 -60.15 -45.59
C LYS A 717 8.75 -61.57 -45.02
N ASN A 718 7.63 -62.10 -44.52
CA ASN A 718 7.49 -63.47 -44.02
C ASN A 718 6.85 -64.41 -45.04
#